data_AF-A0A835QIX5-F1
#
_entry.id   AF-A0A835QIX5-F1
#
_cell.length_a   1.000
_cell.length_b   1.000
_cell.length_c   1.000
_cell.angle_alpha   90.00
_cell.angle_beta   90.00
_cell.angle_gamma   90.00
#
_symmetry.space_group_name_H-M   'P 1'
#
loop_
_entity.id
_entity.type
_entity.pdbx_description
1 polymer ?
#
loop_
_entity_poly.entity_id
_entity_poly.type
_entity_poly.pdbx_seq_one_letter_code
_entity_poly.pdbx_strand_id
1 'polypeptide(L)'
;MAEEEITTIGVCGKDDYQEQGSLRSLLASEGRDYLVRNDDEKVKITELKGKTVGLYFSALWCGACRRFTPILVEAYTELLSMESNFEIVFVSADEDEEEFAEYFTKMPWLAIPFFEEKKRGWLSKEYDVQGIPTLVILDENGDFLSDDAARAVRDYGAEGFPFTAEKIEKLEEEKEAARLNQSISSLLVTKSREFLVTSNFKRVPVSELEGKIVGLYFTLSSFEACAGFTRRLVNVYNDLKGRGENFEIVLVSLEEDESSFMDDFEDMPWLGIPFRDKLCEKLVQYFELADLPTLVIIGANGKTVNANAAELVEDYGVEAYPFNSKKVKELRKKEKAWIESQTLESLLISGDKDYIIKNDNTKVPVVDLVGKNILLFFSAHWCPPCRVFSPRLIEIYNQIKERDGAFEVILVSSDEDEESFSEYFSQMPWLAIPFRDDRSRFINRVFKITGIPSCVAISPEGKTVTKEARNLIMEHGADAYPFTEEQIRKLKTEMEEKAKLWPEKIRHNSHSHVLSKHRRMYICDGCRKTGKDWSFYCKLCDFDLHPHCALDDGHEVVDSEDDDDEEEEWPEKIKHMLHKHVLVKAWRHYECDACGVVKHGWSYFCEECDFDLHPDCAFGKESMVKLYEESDDSEEDEEDDEDNDDSETSKDEENVYYNKNEGIEVEHESPDSSHLKKALELEDEEEEEAEDNSKRIIGDENVDNEDEDNKNEEDLEEDDEQEDGDDGPEMKGYVCNTRERDGLEAFQESIFTCKLPE
;
A
#
# COMPACT_ATOMS: atom_id res chain seq x y z
N MET A 1 84.42 -5.60 -29.72
CA MET A 1 84.15 -6.58 -30.79
C MET A 1 83.30 -7.67 -30.17
N ALA A 2 82.07 -7.82 -30.68
CA ALA A 2 81.17 -9.00 -30.65
C ALA A 2 80.75 -9.53 -29.25
N GLU A 3 79.48 -9.36 -28.86
CA GLU A 3 78.31 -10.28 -29.08
C GLU A 3 78.27 -11.41 -28.02
N GLU A 4 77.33 -11.34 -27.08
CA GLU A 4 76.01 -12.03 -27.05
C GLU A 4 76.12 -13.55 -26.76
N GLU A 5 75.76 -13.99 -25.55
CA GLU A 5 74.45 -14.58 -25.14
C GLU A 5 74.58 -16.14 -25.18
N ILE A 6 74.22 -16.96 -24.18
CA ILE A 6 72.87 -17.50 -23.89
C ILE A 6 72.97 -18.52 -22.69
N THR A 7 71.92 -18.51 -21.85
CA THR A 7 71.31 -19.53 -20.95
C THR A 7 72.00 -20.19 -19.75
N THR A 8 71.33 -20.12 -18.60
CA THR A 8 70.87 -21.32 -17.86
C THR A 8 69.56 -21.06 -17.10
N ILE A 9 68.66 -22.04 -17.16
CA ILE A 9 67.30 -22.10 -16.62
C ILE A 9 67.30 -22.66 -15.18
N GLY A 10 66.44 -22.08 -14.32
CA GLY A 10 65.66 -22.76 -13.28
C GLY A 10 66.31 -23.01 -11.91
N VAL A 11 65.72 -22.51 -10.82
CA VAL A 11 64.68 -23.22 -10.03
C VAL A 11 63.83 -22.18 -9.27
N CYS A 12 62.52 -22.27 -9.49
CA CYS A 12 61.45 -21.55 -8.79
C CYS A 12 61.31 -22.04 -7.34
N GLY A 13 61.32 -21.09 -6.39
CA GLY A 13 60.96 -21.31 -5.00
C GLY A 13 59.45 -21.18 -4.83
N LYS A 14 58.86 -22.22 -4.25
CA LYS A 14 57.48 -22.25 -3.74
C LYS A 14 57.31 -21.19 -2.66
N ASP A 15 56.29 -20.35 -2.80
CA ASP A 15 55.55 -19.70 -1.71
C ASP A 15 54.15 -19.35 -2.24
N ASP A 16 53.36 -20.38 -2.55
CA ASP A 16 51.90 -20.28 -2.66
C ASP A 16 51.32 -20.64 -1.29
N TYR A 17 51.05 -19.63 -0.46
CA TYR A 17 50.06 -19.72 0.61
C TYR A 17 48.79 -19.02 0.11
N GLN A 18 47.76 -19.81 -0.18
CA GLN A 18 46.40 -19.31 -0.39
C GLN A 18 45.90 -18.67 0.90
N GLU A 19 45.85 -17.33 0.97
CA GLU A 19 44.94 -16.64 1.88
C GLU A 19 43.53 -16.73 1.28
N GLN A 20 42.75 -17.72 1.70
CA GLN A 20 41.29 -17.66 1.59
C GLN A 20 40.79 -16.69 2.67
N GLY A 21 39.93 -15.74 2.30
CA GLY A 21 39.34 -14.76 3.23
C GLY A 21 40.09 -13.43 3.32
N SER A 22 40.34 -12.77 2.19
CA SER A 22 40.77 -11.36 2.18
C SER A 22 39.80 -10.53 1.36
N LEU A 23 39.37 -9.37 1.87
CA LEU A 23 38.64 -8.35 1.09
C LEU A 23 39.30 -8.06 -0.27
N ARG A 24 40.64 -8.18 -0.35
CA ARG A 24 41.39 -8.07 -1.60
C ARG A 24 41.03 -9.17 -2.60
N SER A 25 40.98 -10.44 -2.20
CA SER A 25 40.62 -11.53 -3.13
C SER A 25 39.17 -11.42 -3.60
N LEU A 26 38.29 -10.89 -2.74
CA LEU A 26 36.88 -10.71 -3.06
C LEU A 26 36.65 -9.57 -4.06
N LEU A 27 37.26 -8.40 -3.83
CA LEU A 27 36.96 -7.18 -4.57
C LEU A 27 37.89 -6.92 -5.77
N ALA A 28 39.10 -7.49 -5.79
CA ALA A 28 40.06 -7.30 -6.90
C ALA A 28 39.72 -8.15 -8.15
N SER A 29 40.18 -7.70 -9.31
CA SER A 29 40.12 -8.43 -10.60
C SER A 29 41.54 -8.52 -11.18
N GLU A 30 41.72 -9.32 -12.22
CA GLU A 30 43.00 -9.43 -12.92
C GLU A 30 43.46 -8.04 -13.41
N GLY A 31 44.57 -7.55 -12.86
CA GLY A 31 45.12 -6.24 -13.21
C GLY A 31 44.51 -5.01 -12.50
N ARG A 32 43.54 -5.19 -11.60
CA ARG A 32 42.89 -4.09 -10.85
C ARG A 32 42.86 -4.35 -9.34
N ASP A 33 43.37 -3.39 -8.57
CA ASP A 33 43.37 -3.42 -7.10
C ASP A 33 42.73 -2.17 -6.44
N TYR A 34 41.83 -1.48 -7.16
CA TYR A 34 41.14 -0.29 -6.70
C TYR A 34 39.61 -0.38 -6.82
N LEU A 35 38.95 0.49 -6.06
CA LEU A 35 37.53 0.88 -6.12
C LEU A 35 37.43 2.36 -6.49
N VAL A 36 36.24 2.85 -6.80
CA VAL A 36 36.01 4.26 -7.18
C VAL A 36 35.10 4.96 -6.17
N ARG A 37 35.36 6.24 -5.91
CA ARG A 37 34.42 7.17 -5.27
C ARG A 37 33.52 7.85 -6.31
N ASN A 38 32.48 8.52 -5.84
CA ASN A 38 31.53 9.28 -6.66
C ASN A 38 32.14 10.53 -7.35
N ASP A 39 33.40 10.87 -7.04
CA ASP A 39 34.20 11.91 -7.69
C ASP A 39 35.30 11.31 -8.60
N ASP A 40 35.17 10.02 -8.95
CA ASP A 40 36.13 9.22 -9.72
C ASP A 40 37.49 8.98 -9.05
N GLU A 41 37.66 9.32 -7.76
CA GLU A 41 38.88 8.99 -7.02
C GLU A 41 39.06 7.47 -6.91
N LYS A 42 40.25 6.99 -7.30
CA LYS A 42 40.61 5.57 -7.18
C LYS A 42 41.18 5.29 -5.79
N VAL A 43 40.49 4.45 -5.03
CA VAL A 43 40.87 4.05 -3.67
C VAL A 43 41.42 2.62 -3.71
N LYS A 44 42.60 2.38 -3.12
CA LYS A 44 43.17 1.01 -3.12
C LYS A 44 42.38 0.12 -2.19
N ILE A 45 42.11 -1.12 -2.61
CA ILE A 45 41.37 -2.09 -1.79
C ILE A 45 42.10 -2.38 -0.45
N THR A 46 43.42 -2.22 -0.40
CA THR A 46 44.19 -2.37 0.85
C THR A 46 43.85 -1.33 1.92
N GLU A 47 43.21 -0.22 1.56
CA GLU A 47 42.74 0.81 2.50
C GLU A 47 41.48 0.37 3.25
N LEU A 48 40.81 -0.70 2.80
CA LEU A 48 39.69 -1.33 3.51
C LEU A 48 40.15 -2.29 4.62
N LYS A 49 41.46 -2.51 4.78
CA LYS A 49 41.97 -3.46 5.78
C LYS A 49 41.58 -3.01 7.19
N GLY A 50 40.92 -3.90 7.95
CA GLY A 50 40.44 -3.59 9.30
C GLY A 50 39.06 -2.93 9.33
N LYS A 51 38.40 -2.78 8.17
CA LYS A 51 37.02 -2.25 8.09
C LYS A 51 36.01 -3.38 7.92
N THR A 52 34.88 -3.25 8.60
CA THR A 52 33.64 -3.94 8.24
C THR A 52 33.14 -3.35 6.93
N VAL A 53 32.82 -4.20 5.94
CA VAL A 53 32.43 -3.76 4.59
C VAL A 53 31.00 -4.20 4.29
N GLY A 54 30.15 -3.24 3.90
CA GLY A 54 28.83 -3.52 3.34
C GLY A 54 28.86 -3.56 1.81
N LEU A 55 28.55 -4.70 1.19
CA LEU A 55 28.28 -4.77 -0.25
C LEU A 55 26.83 -4.38 -0.50
N TYR A 56 26.62 -3.23 -1.13
CA TYR A 56 25.30 -2.69 -1.38
C TYR A 56 24.90 -2.93 -2.83
N PHE A 57 24.00 -3.88 -3.06
CA PHE A 57 23.45 -4.23 -4.37
C PHE A 57 22.20 -3.39 -4.63
N SER A 58 22.25 -2.55 -5.67
CA SER A 58 21.23 -1.53 -5.91
C SER A 58 21.25 -1.01 -7.34
N ALA A 59 20.19 -0.30 -7.77
CA ALA A 59 20.09 0.32 -9.09
C ALA A 59 19.14 1.52 -9.11
N LEU A 60 19.39 2.46 -10.02
CA LEU A 60 18.59 3.67 -10.21
C LEU A 60 17.17 3.33 -10.66
N TRP A 61 16.99 2.37 -11.56
CA TRP A 61 15.68 1.97 -12.09
C TRP A 61 14.77 1.36 -11.01
N CYS A 62 15.32 0.84 -9.91
CA CYS A 62 14.56 0.20 -8.84
C CYS A 62 13.98 1.21 -7.83
N GLY A 63 12.66 1.29 -7.73
CA GLY A 63 11.97 2.18 -6.79
C GLY A 63 12.31 1.93 -5.32
N ALA A 64 12.36 0.67 -4.90
CA ALA A 64 12.73 0.32 -3.52
C ALA A 64 14.17 0.71 -3.18
N CYS A 65 15.10 0.61 -4.15
CA CYS A 65 16.48 1.05 -4.01
C CYS A 65 16.59 2.56 -3.80
N ARG A 66 15.87 3.34 -4.62
CA ARG A 66 15.82 4.81 -4.49
C ARG A 66 15.27 5.25 -3.13
N ARG A 67 14.32 4.50 -2.55
CA ARG A 67 13.78 4.76 -1.20
C ARG A 67 14.72 4.36 -0.07
N PHE A 68 15.43 3.25 -0.21
CA PHE A 68 16.34 2.77 0.85
C PHE A 68 17.66 3.57 0.91
N THR A 69 18.14 4.10 -0.21
CA THR A 69 19.45 4.77 -0.28
C THR A 69 19.60 5.95 0.68
N PRO A 70 18.62 6.89 0.78
CA PRO A 70 18.68 7.97 1.76
C PRO A 70 18.80 7.46 3.21
N ILE A 71 18.06 6.42 3.58
CA ILE A 71 18.11 5.79 4.91
C ILE A 71 19.50 5.22 5.18
N LEU A 72 20.10 4.53 4.19
CA LEU A 72 21.45 4.00 4.31
C LEU A 72 22.52 5.11 4.38
N VAL A 73 22.33 6.23 3.67
CA VAL A 73 23.21 7.41 3.74
C VAL A 73 23.20 8.02 5.15
N GLU A 74 22.03 8.13 5.77
CA GLU A 74 21.90 8.64 7.13
C GLU A 74 22.64 7.74 8.13
N ALA A 75 22.35 6.43 8.13
CA ALA A 75 23.00 5.47 9.02
C ALA A 75 24.52 5.44 8.80
N TYR A 76 24.98 5.49 7.55
CA TYR A 76 26.41 5.54 7.22
C TYR A 76 27.07 6.81 7.76
N THR A 77 26.44 7.97 7.59
CA THR A 77 26.96 9.26 8.06
C THR A 77 27.08 9.29 9.59
N GLU A 78 26.08 8.75 10.29
CA GLU A 78 26.13 8.61 11.75
C GLU A 78 27.27 7.69 12.19
N LEU A 79 27.43 6.52 11.55
CA LEU A 79 28.52 5.59 11.86
C LEU A 79 29.90 6.22 11.64
N LEU A 80 30.07 7.02 10.58
CA LEU A 80 31.30 7.77 10.35
C LEU A 80 31.57 8.79 11.46
N SER A 81 30.53 9.49 11.93
CA SER A 81 30.65 10.46 13.03
C SER A 81 31.06 9.82 14.36
N MET A 82 30.81 8.51 14.50
CA MET A 82 31.19 7.70 15.67
C MET A 82 32.57 7.04 15.53
N GLU A 83 33.36 7.40 14.51
CA GLU A 83 34.65 6.77 14.17
C GLU A 83 34.54 5.25 13.96
N SER A 84 33.40 4.78 13.45
CA SER A 84 33.19 3.36 13.15
C SER A 84 34.08 2.94 11.98
N ASN A 85 34.69 1.74 12.07
CA ASN A 85 35.45 1.15 10.98
C ASN A 85 34.51 0.53 9.91
N PHE A 86 33.52 1.29 9.42
CA PHE A 86 32.54 0.83 8.44
C PHE A 86 32.78 1.50 7.08
N GLU A 87 32.62 0.75 5.99
CA GLU A 87 32.67 1.24 4.62
C GLU A 87 31.63 0.51 3.77
N ILE A 88 31.08 1.19 2.77
CA ILE A 88 30.15 0.57 1.83
C ILE A 88 30.82 0.48 0.45
N VAL A 89 30.59 -0.63 -0.24
CA VAL A 89 30.97 -0.85 -1.63
C VAL A 89 29.70 -1.10 -2.43
N PHE A 90 29.30 -0.12 -3.23
CA PHE A 90 28.19 -0.19 -4.15
C PHE A 90 28.51 -1.18 -5.28
N VAL A 91 27.61 -2.14 -5.46
CA VAL A 91 27.59 -3.12 -6.54
C VAL A 91 26.36 -2.84 -7.39
N SER A 92 26.53 -1.99 -8.39
CA SER A 92 25.43 -1.56 -9.27
C SER A 92 24.82 -2.71 -10.05
N ALA A 93 23.51 -2.69 -10.21
CA ALA A 93 22.75 -3.49 -11.17
C ALA A 93 22.18 -2.62 -12.31
N ASP A 94 22.69 -1.39 -12.48
CA ASP A 94 22.38 -0.54 -13.63
C ASP A 94 22.99 -1.14 -14.90
N GLU A 95 22.28 -0.99 -16.01
CA GLU A 95 22.66 -1.51 -17.33
C GLU A 95 23.48 -0.48 -18.15
N ASP A 96 23.34 0.81 -17.84
CA ASP A 96 24.11 1.87 -18.48
C ASP A 96 24.92 2.73 -17.48
N GLU A 97 26.00 3.31 -18.00
CA GLU A 97 26.97 4.06 -17.21
C GLU A 97 26.42 5.42 -16.75
N GLU A 98 25.43 5.98 -17.46
CA GLU A 98 24.81 7.27 -17.12
C GLU A 98 23.90 7.12 -15.90
N GLU A 99 23.05 6.08 -15.85
CA GLU A 99 22.22 5.73 -14.70
C GLU A 99 23.08 5.40 -13.48
N PHE A 100 24.14 4.60 -13.66
CA PHE A 100 25.12 4.33 -12.61
C PHE A 100 25.71 5.63 -12.06
N ALA A 101 26.20 6.51 -12.93
CA ALA A 101 26.85 7.75 -12.52
C ALA A 101 25.85 8.68 -11.81
N GLU A 102 24.65 8.88 -12.38
CA GLU A 102 23.60 9.69 -11.77
C GLU A 102 23.27 9.19 -10.36
N TYR A 103 23.09 7.88 -10.20
CA TYR A 103 22.71 7.32 -8.92
C TYR A 103 23.84 7.37 -7.90
N PHE A 104 25.06 7.04 -8.34
CA PHE A 104 26.24 7.02 -7.48
C PHE A 104 26.64 8.41 -6.98
N THR A 105 26.30 9.50 -7.68
CA THR A 105 26.49 10.87 -7.19
C THR A 105 25.82 11.13 -5.83
N LYS A 106 24.74 10.39 -5.52
CA LYS A 106 23.97 10.51 -4.27
C LYS A 106 24.56 9.70 -3.12
N MET A 107 25.65 8.96 -3.36
CA MET A 107 26.21 8.00 -2.40
C MET A 107 27.60 8.44 -1.92
N PRO A 108 27.84 8.53 -0.60
CA PRO A 108 29.12 9.00 -0.03
C PRO A 108 30.21 7.90 0.09
N TRP A 109 29.98 6.72 -0.48
CA TRP A 109 30.82 5.52 -0.30
C TRP A 109 31.49 5.07 -1.61
N LEU A 110 32.15 3.91 -1.59
CA LEU A 110 32.90 3.37 -2.74
C LEU A 110 32.00 2.55 -3.67
N ALA A 111 32.46 2.27 -4.89
CA ALA A 111 31.81 1.35 -5.82
C ALA A 111 32.80 0.41 -6.52
N ILE A 112 32.30 -0.76 -6.92
CA ILE A 112 32.93 -1.54 -7.98
C ILE A 112 32.78 -0.73 -9.28
N PRO A 113 33.87 -0.47 -10.03
CA PRO A 113 33.78 0.31 -11.27
C PRO A 113 32.74 -0.27 -12.24
N PHE A 114 31.97 0.59 -12.92
CA PHE A 114 30.85 0.15 -13.76
C PHE A 114 31.27 -0.88 -14.84
N PHE A 115 32.43 -0.66 -15.47
CA PHE A 115 33.01 -1.55 -16.49
C PHE A 115 33.38 -2.96 -15.98
N GLU A 116 33.41 -3.19 -14.67
CA GLU A 116 33.69 -4.50 -14.05
C GLU A 116 32.44 -5.38 -13.95
N GLU A 117 31.67 -5.46 -15.04
CA GLU A 117 30.40 -6.21 -15.12
C GLU A 117 30.53 -7.65 -14.63
N LYS A 118 31.59 -8.37 -15.06
CA LYS A 118 31.87 -9.74 -14.61
C LYS A 118 32.04 -9.87 -13.10
N LYS A 119 32.69 -8.88 -12.47
CA LYS A 119 32.87 -8.89 -11.01
C LYS A 119 31.57 -8.55 -10.30
N ARG A 120 30.80 -7.56 -10.78
CA ARG A 120 29.48 -7.22 -10.24
C ARG A 120 28.53 -8.43 -10.30
N GLY A 121 28.45 -9.10 -11.45
CA GLY A 121 27.65 -10.31 -11.63
C GLY A 121 28.13 -11.50 -10.79
N TRP A 122 29.46 -11.68 -10.66
CA TRP A 122 30.01 -12.72 -9.78
C TRP A 122 29.67 -12.48 -8.30
N LEU A 123 29.80 -11.24 -7.80
CA LEU A 123 29.45 -10.90 -6.42
C LEU A 123 27.95 -11.14 -6.15
N SER A 124 27.08 -10.76 -7.10
CA SER A 124 25.64 -11.02 -7.00
C SER A 124 25.34 -12.51 -6.85
N LYS A 125 26.02 -13.36 -7.64
CA LYS A 125 25.86 -14.82 -7.57
C LYS A 125 26.49 -15.43 -6.31
N GLU A 126 27.65 -14.96 -5.87
CA GLU A 126 28.36 -15.48 -4.69
C GLU A 126 27.53 -15.31 -3.41
N TYR A 127 26.80 -14.20 -3.31
CA TYR A 127 25.94 -13.89 -2.16
C TYR A 127 24.45 -14.14 -2.42
N ASP A 128 24.12 -14.93 -3.46
CA ASP A 128 22.76 -15.34 -3.78
C ASP A 128 21.73 -14.18 -3.81
N VAL A 129 22.09 -13.06 -4.43
CA VAL A 129 21.24 -11.86 -4.46
C VAL A 129 20.04 -12.08 -5.38
N GLN A 130 18.90 -12.45 -4.80
CA GLN A 130 17.64 -12.70 -5.51
C GLN A 130 16.85 -11.42 -5.83
N GLY A 131 17.18 -10.30 -5.20
CA GLY A 131 16.50 -9.02 -5.39
C GLY A 131 17.30 -7.84 -4.83
N ILE A 132 16.92 -6.63 -5.23
CA ILE A 132 17.52 -5.38 -4.77
C ILE A 132 16.43 -4.46 -4.18
N PRO A 133 16.74 -3.67 -3.13
CA PRO A 133 18.05 -3.47 -2.52
C PRO A 133 18.46 -4.62 -1.58
N THR A 134 19.73 -5.03 -1.67
CA THR A 134 20.36 -6.02 -0.75
C THR A 134 21.65 -5.43 -0.17
N LEU A 135 21.88 -5.61 1.13
CA LEU A 135 23.08 -5.16 1.82
C LEU A 135 23.72 -6.34 2.55
N VAL A 136 24.85 -6.82 2.02
CA VAL A 136 25.63 -7.90 2.62
C VAL A 136 26.75 -7.33 3.45
N ILE A 137 26.91 -7.79 4.69
CA ILE A 137 27.92 -7.31 5.63
C ILE A 137 29.03 -8.34 5.74
N LEU A 138 30.25 -7.85 5.61
CA LEU A 138 31.49 -8.60 5.73
C LEU A 138 32.33 -8.04 6.87
N ASP A 139 33.02 -8.92 7.58
CA ASP A 139 33.95 -8.52 8.63
C ASP A 139 35.26 -7.93 8.06
N GLU A 140 36.21 -7.62 8.93
CA GLU A 140 37.53 -7.08 8.57
C GLU A 140 38.42 -8.01 7.72
N ASN A 141 38.12 -9.30 7.72
CA ASN A 141 38.80 -10.32 6.91
C ASN A 141 38.07 -10.53 5.57
N GLY A 142 36.80 -10.15 5.48
CA GLY A 142 35.94 -10.41 4.33
C GLY A 142 35.08 -11.65 4.51
N ASP A 143 34.97 -12.16 5.73
CA ASP A 143 34.07 -13.24 6.09
C ASP A 143 32.63 -12.70 6.23
N PHE A 144 31.66 -13.51 5.82
CA PHE A 144 30.25 -13.15 5.84
C PHE A 144 29.69 -12.99 7.27
N LEU A 145 29.01 -11.86 7.53
CA LEU A 145 28.35 -11.57 8.81
C LEU A 145 26.82 -11.59 8.72
N SER A 146 26.24 -11.05 7.64
CA SER A 146 24.79 -10.89 7.48
C SER A 146 24.42 -10.52 6.04
N ASP A 147 23.33 -11.05 5.49
CA ASP A 147 22.70 -10.65 4.22
C ASP A 147 21.39 -9.86 4.41
N ASP A 148 20.85 -9.81 5.62
CA ASP A 148 19.61 -9.11 5.99
C ASP A 148 19.86 -7.70 6.56
N ALA A 149 21.05 -7.13 6.34
CA ALA A 149 21.40 -5.85 6.93
C ALA A 149 20.60 -4.68 6.35
N ALA A 150 20.01 -4.82 5.15
CA ALA A 150 19.12 -3.81 4.59
C ALA A 150 17.87 -3.62 5.47
N ARG A 151 17.32 -4.70 6.03
CA ARG A 151 16.23 -4.62 7.01
C ARG A 151 16.74 -4.02 8.32
N ALA A 152 17.87 -4.50 8.84
CA ALA A 152 18.43 -4.00 10.07
C ALA A 152 18.69 -2.47 10.06
N VAL A 153 19.16 -1.93 8.92
CA VAL A 153 19.36 -0.48 8.75
C VAL A 153 18.02 0.27 8.74
N ARG A 154 16.97 -0.26 8.11
CA ARG A 154 15.63 0.36 8.17
C ARG A 154 15.07 0.39 9.59
N ASP A 155 15.26 -0.70 10.33
CA ASP A 155 14.65 -0.88 11.64
C ASP A 155 15.43 -0.16 12.76
N TYR A 156 16.76 -0.12 12.65
CA TYR A 156 17.66 0.31 13.75
C TYR A 156 18.69 1.37 13.35
N GLY A 157 18.75 1.79 12.08
CA GLY A 157 19.73 2.78 11.62
C GLY A 157 21.18 2.39 11.99
N ALA A 158 21.95 3.35 12.51
CA ALA A 158 23.33 3.10 12.97
C ALA A 158 23.42 2.21 14.21
N GLU A 159 22.39 2.17 15.06
CA GLU A 159 22.39 1.36 16.30
C GLU A 159 22.50 -0.14 16.01
N GLY A 160 22.06 -0.55 14.82
CA GLY A 160 22.16 -1.92 14.31
C GLY A 160 23.59 -2.40 14.08
N PHE A 161 24.58 -1.51 13.93
CA PHE A 161 25.98 -1.87 13.65
C PHE A 161 26.56 -2.78 14.75
N PRO A 162 27.30 -3.87 14.41
CA PRO A 162 27.80 -4.27 13.09
C PRO A 162 26.81 -5.08 12.23
N PHE A 163 25.51 -4.99 12.48
CA PHE A 163 24.42 -5.63 11.72
C PHE A 163 24.48 -7.17 11.70
N THR A 164 25.17 -7.75 12.67
CA THR A 164 25.18 -9.19 12.93
C THR A 164 23.86 -9.63 13.53
N ALA A 165 23.42 -10.86 13.26
CA ALA A 165 22.21 -11.44 13.85
C ALA A 165 22.15 -11.29 15.38
N GLU A 166 23.24 -11.58 16.11
CA GLU A 166 23.32 -11.44 17.58
C GLU A 166 23.05 -10.01 18.06
N LYS A 167 23.56 -9.01 17.32
CA LYS A 167 23.36 -7.60 17.65
C LYS A 167 21.90 -7.18 17.43
N ILE A 168 21.28 -7.67 16.36
CA ILE A 168 19.87 -7.38 16.06
C ILE A 168 18.94 -8.08 17.06
N GLU A 169 19.19 -9.35 17.37
CA GLU A 169 18.47 -10.11 18.40
C GLU A 169 18.53 -9.39 19.75
N LYS A 170 19.71 -8.88 20.14
CA LYS A 170 19.86 -8.10 21.36
C LYS A 170 19.04 -6.79 21.35
N LEU A 171 19.00 -6.07 20.23
CA LEU A 171 18.18 -4.85 20.11
C LEU A 171 16.68 -5.17 20.18
N GLU A 172 16.26 -6.28 19.59
CA GLU A 172 14.89 -6.80 19.68
C GLU A 172 14.52 -7.14 21.13
N GLU A 173 15.39 -7.85 21.85
CA GLU A 173 15.22 -8.14 23.29
C GLU A 173 15.13 -6.86 24.13
N GLU A 174 15.98 -5.86 23.85
CA GLU A 174 15.96 -4.56 24.54
C GLU A 174 14.65 -3.81 24.28
N LYS A 175 14.13 -3.84 23.04
CA LYS A 175 12.86 -3.23 22.66
C LYS A 175 11.67 -3.92 23.33
N GLU A 176 11.65 -5.25 23.36
CA GLU A 176 10.61 -6.02 24.05
C GLU A 176 10.66 -5.83 25.57
N ALA A 177 11.85 -5.78 26.16
CA ALA A 177 12.01 -5.43 27.57
C ALA A 177 11.52 -4.00 27.87
N ALA A 178 11.75 -3.04 26.98
CA ALA A 178 11.22 -1.68 27.09
C ALA A 178 9.68 -1.67 27.01
N ARG A 179 9.08 -2.45 26.11
CA ARG A 179 7.62 -2.63 26.03
C ARG A 179 7.04 -3.26 27.30
N LEU A 180 7.68 -4.30 27.81
CA LEU A 180 7.25 -4.97 29.05
C LEU A 180 7.38 -4.06 30.28
N ASN A 181 8.33 -3.12 30.29
CA ASN A 181 8.54 -2.14 31.37
C ASN A 181 7.96 -0.75 31.06
N GLN A 182 7.20 -0.61 29.98
CA GLN A 182 6.56 0.63 29.56
C GLN A 182 5.78 1.29 30.71
N SER A 183 5.93 2.60 30.83
CA SER A 183 5.18 3.49 31.70
C SER A 183 4.94 4.82 30.97
N ILE A 184 4.07 5.68 31.51
CA ILE A 184 3.90 7.04 30.97
C ILE A 184 5.24 7.80 31.01
N SER A 185 5.95 7.68 32.14
CA SER A 185 7.26 8.30 32.30
C SER A 185 8.30 7.77 31.28
N SER A 186 8.36 6.47 31.01
CA SER A 186 9.31 5.93 30.02
C SER A 186 9.00 6.37 28.59
N LEU A 187 7.75 6.72 28.28
CA LEU A 187 7.34 7.21 26.96
C LEU A 187 7.52 8.72 26.82
N LEU A 188 7.25 9.49 27.88
CA LEU A 188 7.09 10.95 27.78
C LEU A 188 8.17 11.75 28.51
N VAL A 189 9.08 11.13 29.26
CA VAL A 189 10.22 11.80 29.91
C VAL A 189 11.49 11.50 29.14
N THR A 190 12.29 12.55 28.90
CA THR A 190 13.64 12.44 28.34
C THR A 190 14.67 12.92 29.36
N LYS A 191 15.96 12.69 29.10
CA LYS A 191 17.04 13.19 29.98
C LYS A 191 17.04 14.71 30.14
N SER A 192 16.46 15.43 29.18
CA SER A 192 16.42 16.89 29.14
C SER A 192 15.05 17.49 29.45
N ARG A 193 13.97 16.69 29.51
CA ARG A 193 12.60 17.19 29.68
C ARG A 193 11.70 16.22 30.43
N GLU A 194 11.01 16.74 31.44
CA GLU A 194 10.02 16.01 32.26
C GLU A 194 8.61 16.65 32.24
N PHE A 195 8.36 17.59 31.33
CA PHE A 195 7.09 18.33 31.23
C PHE A 195 6.51 18.31 29.81
N LEU A 196 5.19 18.39 29.69
CA LEU A 196 4.45 18.69 28.46
C LEU A 196 4.01 20.16 28.47
N VAL A 197 3.45 20.64 27.36
CA VAL A 197 2.91 21.99 27.26
C VAL A 197 1.41 21.99 27.00
N THR A 198 0.70 23.00 27.49
CA THR A 198 -0.66 23.34 27.03
C THR A 198 -0.57 24.20 25.76
N SER A 199 -1.69 24.47 25.09
CA SER A 199 -1.74 25.40 23.94
C SER A 199 -1.18 26.80 24.27
N ASN A 200 -1.42 27.30 25.49
CA ASN A 200 -0.82 28.55 25.99
C ASN A 200 0.63 28.39 26.50
N PHE A 201 1.34 27.33 26.09
CA PHE A 201 2.72 27.01 26.47
C PHE A 201 3.02 26.85 27.98
N LYS A 202 1.99 26.67 28.81
CA LYS A 202 2.21 26.37 30.23
C LYS A 202 2.78 24.96 30.38
N ARG A 203 3.85 24.84 31.17
CA ARG A 203 4.47 23.55 31.48
C ARG A 203 3.61 22.73 32.45
N VAL A 204 3.44 21.46 32.14
CA VAL A 204 2.70 20.46 32.94
C VAL A 204 3.62 19.25 33.16
N PRO A 205 4.00 18.91 34.41
CA PRO A 205 4.82 17.74 34.68
C PRO A 205 4.20 16.45 34.15
N VAL A 206 5.00 15.58 33.54
CA VAL A 206 4.54 14.27 33.03
C VAL A 206 3.96 13.40 34.17
N SER A 207 4.44 13.57 35.40
CA SER A 207 3.91 12.88 36.59
C SER A 207 2.42 13.15 36.85
N GLU A 208 1.85 14.26 36.35
CA GLU A 208 0.42 14.54 36.46
C GLU A 208 -0.45 13.61 35.60
N LEU A 209 0.15 12.87 34.67
CA LEU A 209 -0.54 11.91 33.82
C LEU A 209 -0.58 10.50 34.43
N GLU A 210 0.23 10.22 35.45
CA GLU A 210 0.26 8.91 36.10
C GLU A 210 -1.12 8.54 36.68
N GLY A 211 -1.59 7.32 36.38
CA GLY A 211 -2.92 6.86 36.76
C GLY A 211 -4.07 7.32 35.86
N LYS A 212 -3.82 8.14 34.83
CA LYS A 212 -4.81 8.52 33.81
C LYS A 212 -4.71 7.61 32.58
N ILE A 213 -5.80 7.49 31.84
CA ILE A 213 -5.75 6.96 30.47
C ILE A 213 -5.26 8.09 29.57
N VAL A 214 -4.21 7.84 28.79
CA VAL A 214 -3.57 8.83 27.94
C VAL A 214 -3.67 8.41 26.48
N GLY A 215 -4.24 9.27 25.63
CA GLY A 215 -4.18 9.12 24.18
C GLY A 215 -2.96 9.85 23.63
N LEU A 216 -2.01 9.14 23.02
CA LEU A 216 -0.95 9.75 22.20
C LEU A 216 -1.51 9.94 20.80
N TYR A 217 -1.75 11.20 20.43
CA TYR A 217 -2.38 11.55 19.16
C TYR A 217 -1.33 12.03 18.16
N PHE A 218 -1.08 11.22 17.14
CA PHE A 218 -0.16 11.50 16.05
C PHE A 218 -0.92 12.13 14.88
N THR A 219 -0.45 13.29 14.44
CA THR A 219 -1.09 14.08 13.38
C THR A 219 -0.05 14.75 12.48
N LEU A 220 -0.48 15.01 11.25
CA LEU A 220 0.22 15.76 10.22
C LEU A 220 -0.85 16.47 9.37
N SER A 221 -0.84 17.80 9.37
CA SER A 221 -1.78 18.69 8.71
C SER A 221 -1.84 18.50 7.19
N SER A 222 -0.72 18.09 6.58
CA SER A 222 -0.66 17.75 5.16
C SER A 222 -1.48 16.49 4.80
N PHE A 223 -1.90 15.70 5.81
CA PHE A 223 -2.73 14.52 5.63
C PHE A 223 -4.21 14.84 5.87
N GLU A 224 -5.00 14.91 4.79
CA GLU A 224 -6.38 15.43 4.80
C GLU A 224 -7.30 14.72 5.83
N ALA A 225 -7.12 13.41 6.03
CA ALA A 225 -7.92 12.65 7.00
C ALA A 225 -7.73 13.12 8.45
N CYS A 226 -6.60 13.74 8.79
CA CYS A 226 -6.35 14.26 10.13
C CYS A 226 -7.36 15.34 10.52
N ALA A 227 -7.66 16.31 9.64
CA ALA A 227 -8.54 17.43 9.98
C ALA A 227 -9.96 16.97 10.39
N GLY A 228 -10.51 16.00 9.66
CA GLY A 228 -11.82 15.42 9.96
C GLY A 228 -11.82 14.66 11.30
N PHE A 229 -10.75 13.91 11.56
CA PHE A 229 -10.56 13.16 12.78
C PHE A 229 -10.36 14.06 14.00
N THR A 230 -9.50 15.08 13.93
CA THR A 230 -9.24 16.04 15.03
C THR A 230 -10.53 16.61 15.58
N ARG A 231 -11.43 17.06 14.70
CA ARG A 231 -12.74 17.60 15.08
C ARG A 231 -13.58 16.58 15.87
N ARG A 232 -13.54 15.29 15.50
CA ARG A 232 -14.24 14.24 16.23
C ARG A 232 -13.58 13.97 17.58
N LEU A 233 -12.25 13.91 17.61
CA LEU A 233 -11.49 13.65 18.82
C LEU A 233 -11.69 14.76 19.87
N VAL A 234 -11.73 16.02 19.46
CA VAL A 234 -12.07 17.16 20.33
C VAL A 234 -13.43 16.98 21.00
N ASN A 235 -14.45 16.55 20.24
CA ASN A 235 -15.78 16.29 20.82
C ASN A 235 -15.75 15.15 21.85
N VAL A 236 -15.05 14.05 21.53
CA VAL A 236 -14.89 12.91 22.45
C VAL A 236 -14.16 13.34 23.73
N TYR A 237 -13.07 14.10 23.59
CA TYR A 237 -12.29 14.60 24.70
C TYR A 237 -13.14 15.48 25.64
N ASN A 238 -13.84 16.47 25.08
CA ASN A 238 -14.70 17.37 25.83
C ASN A 238 -15.83 16.63 26.55
N ASP A 239 -16.44 15.64 25.90
CA ASP A 239 -17.46 14.79 26.52
C ASP A 239 -16.90 13.99 27.71
N LEU A 240 -15.71 13.39 27.56
CA LEU A 240 -15.06 12.63 28.64
C LEU A 240 -14.67 13.54 29.81
N LYS A 241 -14.12 14.72 29.54
CA LYS A 241 -13.85 15.74 30.58
C LYS A 241 -15.14 16.17 31.28
N GLY A 242 -16.22 16.39 30.54
CA GLY A 242 -17.55 16.73 31.08
C GLY A 242 -18.15 15.62 31.96
N ARG A 243 -17.83 14.34 31.67
CA ARG A 243 -18.20 13.17 32.48
C ARG A 243 -17.29 12.99 33.72
N GLY A 244 -16.20 13.74 33.83
CA GLY A 244 -15.22 13.61 34.91
C GLY A 244 -14.32 12.38 34.76
N GLU A 245 -14.16 11.85 33.55
CA GLU A 245 -13.28 10.71 33.27
C GLU A 245 -11.81 11.13 33.30
N ASN A 246 -10.95 10.25 33.81
CA ASN A 246 -9.50 10.46 33.89
C ASN A 246 -8.82 10.16 32.54
N PHE A 247 -9.23 10.88 31.50
CA PHE A 247 -8.68 10.80 30.16
C PHE A 247 -7.89 12.07 29.82
N GLU A 248 -6.69 11.92 29.28
CA GLU A 248 -5.88 13.02 28.76
C GLU A 248 -5.38 12.70 27.36
N ILE A 249 -5.13 13.73 26.54
CA ILE A 249 -4.50 13.56 25.23
C ILE A 249 -3.15 14.28 25.25
N VAL A 250 -2.17 13.66 24.60
CA VAL A 250 -0.86 14.26 24.32
C VAL A 250 -0.69 14.28 22.81
N LEU A 251 -0.63 15.48 22.24
CA LEU A 251 -0.35 15.72 20.85
C LEU A 251 1.12 15.37 20.55
N VAL A 252 1.30 14.47 19.60
CA VAL A 252 2.57 14.13 18.96
C VAL A 252 2.50 14.69 17.54
N SER A 253 2.83 15.97 17.40
CA SER A 253 2.85 16.63 16.09
C SER A 253 4.08 16.19 15.30
N LEU A 254 3.87 15.89 14.03
CA LEU A 254 4.90 15.49 13.07
C LEU A 254 5.22 16.62 12.08
N GLU A 255 4.80 17.85 12.38
CA GLU A 255 5.10 19.04 11.60
C GLU A 255 6.58 19.41 11.66
N GLU A 256 7.13 19.81 10.52
CA GLU A 256 8.53 20.25 10.41
C GLU A 256 8.73 21.74 10.76
N ASP A 257 7.66 22.52 10.64
CA ASP A 257 7.64 23.96 10.85
C ASP A 257 6.73 24.38 12.01
N GLU A 258 7.11 25.47 12.66
CA GLU A 258 6.45 25.96 13.88
C GLU A 258 5.06 26.53 13.58
N SER A 259 4.84 27.07 12.38
CA SER A 259 3.56 27.67 12.00
C SER A 259 2.49 26.58 11.91
N SER A 260 2.77 25.51 11.17
CA SER A 260 1.86 24.37 11.02
C SER A 260 1.60 23.68 12.36
N PHE A 261 2.64 23.53 13.20
CA PHE A 261 2.48 23.04 14.57
C PHE A 261 1.48 23.90 15.37
N MET A 262 1.60 25.23 15.28
CA MET A 262 0.75 26.15 16.01
C MET A 262 -0.69 26.16 15.50
N ASP A 263 -0.89 26.12 14.19
CA ASP A 263 -2.22 26.02 13.58
C ASP A 263 -2.99 24.79 14.08
N ASP A 264 -2.28 23.68 14.32
CA ASP A 264 -2.84 22.44 14.84
C ASP A 264 -3.02 22.44 16.37
N PHE A 265 -2.31 23.29 17.12
CA PHE A 265 -2.19 23.19 18.57
C PHE A 265 -2.85 24.33 19.37
N GLU A 266 -2.92 25.56 18.84
CA GLU A 266 -3.31 26.76 19.59
C GLU A 266 -4.73 26.66 20.21
N ASP A 267 -5.67 26.03 19.49
CA ASP A 267 -7.05 25.87 19.93
C ASP A 267 -7.34 24.50 20.57
N MET A 268 -6.31 23.65 20.75
CA MET A 268 -6.52 22.30 21.23
C MET A 268 -6.68 22.23 22.76
N PRO A 269 -7.64 21.43 23.26
CA PRO A 269 -7.96 21.38 24.70
C PRO A 269 -7.00 20.48 25.50
N TRP A 270 -5.98 19.92 24.86
CA TRP A 270 -5.11 18.87 25.41
C TRP A 270 -3.64 19.30 25.50
N LEU A 271 -2.79 18.41 26.01
CA LEU A 271 -1.37 18.64 26.14
C LEU A 271 -0.64 18.35 24.82
N GLY A 272 0.56 18.89 24.65
CA GLY A 272 1.44 18.62 23.52
C GLY A 272 2.88 18.38 23.95
N ILE A 273 3.59 17.58 23.16
CA ILE A 273 5.06 17.56 23.20
C ILE A 273 5.55 18.88 22.57
N PRO A 274 6.53 19.58 23.19
CA PRO A 274 7.07 20.81 22.62
C PRO A 274 7.57 20.63 21.19
N PHE A 275 7.41 21.66 20.35
CA PHE A 275 7.90 21.66 18.98
C PHE A 275 9.40 21.32 18.89
N ARG A 276 9.78 20.51 17.90
CA ARG A 276 11.14 19.97 17.66
C ARG A 276 11.72 19.11 18.78
N ASP A 277 10.90 18.59 19.68
CA ASP A 277 11.37 17.53 20.57
C ASP A 277 11.56 16.22 19.79
N LYS A 278 12.80 15.70 19.77
CA LYS A 278 13.16 14.43 19.12
C LYS A 278 12.40 13.22 19.66
N LEU A 279 11.68 13.37 20.78
CA LEU A 279 10.80 12.34 21.28
C LEU A 279 9.70 11.97 20.27
N CYS A 280 9.19 12.91 19.47
CA CYS A 280 8.14 12.59 18.49
C CYS A 280 8.60 11.50 17.51
N GLU A 281 9.79 11.65 16.91
CA GLU A 281 10.41 10.66 16.01
C GLU A 281 10.59 9.29 16.70
N LYS A 282 11.06 9.30 17.96
CA LYS A 282 11.23 8.08 18.74
C LYS A 282 9.91 7.36 19.02
N LEU A 283 8.83 8.11 19.26
CA LEU A 283 7.51 7.52 19.49
C LEU A 283 6.94 6.90 18.22
N VAL A 284 7.16 7.52 17.04
CA VAL A 284 6.80 6.93 15.74
C VAL A 284 7.46 5.57 15.58
N GLN A 285 8.77 5.48 15.83
CA GLN A 285 9.53 4.23 15.73
C GLN A 285 9.10 3.20 16.78
N TYR A 286 8.90 3.65 18.02
CA TYR A 286 8.52 2.77 19.15
C TYR A 286 7.18 2.06 18.90
N PHE A 287 6.19 2.80 18.35
CA PHE A 287 4.86 2.29 18.06
C PHE A 287 4.70 1.76 16.63
N GLU A 288 5.76 1.78 15.81
CA GLU A 288 5.75 1.28 14.44
C GLU A 288 4.59 1.86 13.63
N LEU A 289 4.46 3.19 13.66
CA LEU A 289 3.34 3.88 13.01
C LEU A 289 3.29 3.58 11.51
N ALA A 290 2.15 3.07 11.05
CA ALA A 290 1.92 2.72 9.65
C ALA A 290 0.98 3.70 8.93
N ASP A 291 0.17 4.47 9.66
CA ASP A 291 -0.87 5.32 9.07
C ASP A 291 -1.17 6.54 9.96
N LEU A 292 -1.83 7.53 9.38
CA LEU A 292 -2.36 8.70 10.08
C LEU A 292 -3.85 8.90 9.77
N PRO A 293 -4.61 9.58 10.64
CA PRO A 293 -4.27 9.89 12.02
C PRO A 293 -4.17 8.61 12.88
N THR A 294 -3.27 8.61 13.86
CA THR A 294 -3.13 7.49 14.81
C THR A 294 -3.34 7.96 16.24
N LEU A 295 -4.17 7.23 17.00
CA LEU A 295 -4.42 7.48 18.42
C LEU A 295 -4.04 6.26 19.26
N VAL A 296 -2.82 6.23 19.79
CA VAL A 296 -2.38 5.16 20.69
C VAL A 296 -2.97 5.40 22.08
N ILE A 297 -3.60 4.40 22.68
CA ILE A 297 -4.17 4.49 24.02
C ILE A 297 -3.25 3.82 25.02
N ILE A 298 -2.75 4.59 25.98
CA ILE A 298 -2.01 4.14 27.15
C ILE A 298 -2.98 4.08 28.34
N GLY A 299 -3.09 2.91 28.97
CA GLY A 299 -3.92 2.71 30.14
C GLY A 299 -3.36 3.39 31.38
N ALA A 300 -4.19 3.47 32.44
CA ALA A 300 -3.81 4.03 33.73
C ALA A 300 -2.60 3.35 34.41
N ASN A 301 -2.27 2.12 33.99
CA ASN A 301 -1.08 1.39 34.44
C ASN A 301 0.18 1.71 33.61
N GLY A 302 0.11 2.65 32.67
CA GLY A 302 1.19 3.02 31.78
C GLY A 302 1.44 2.05 30.62
N LYS A 303 0.58 1.05 30.41
CA LYS A 303 0.68 0.08 29.31
C LYS A 303 -0.17 0.45 28.12
N THR A 304 0.30 0.17 26.91
CA THR A 304 -0.52 0.26 25.69
C THR A 304 -1.74 -0.65 25.82
N VAL A 305 -2.92 -0.06 25.70
CA VAL A 305 -4.23 -0.73 25.69
C VAL A 305 -4.74 -0.90 24.27
N ASN A 306 -4.42 0.06 23.38
CA ASN A 306 -4.79 0.02 21.98
C ASN A 306 -3.71 0.72 21.15
N ALA A 307 -3.21 0.05 20.12
CA ALA A 307 -2.16 0.59 19.25
C ALA A 307 -2.69 1.65 18.26
N ASN A 308 -3.97 1.62 17.91
CA ASN A 308 -4.62 2.70 17.16
C ASN A 308 -6.14 2.69 17.40
N ALA A 309 -6.62 3.64 18.19
CA ALA A 309 -8.04 3.81 18.51
C ALA A 309 -8.75 4.79 17.56
N ALA A 310 -8.12 5.24 16.47
CA ALA A 310 -8.73 6.19 15.54
C ALA A 310 -10.07 5.68 14.98
N GLU A 311 -10.10 4.45 14.45
CA GLU A 311 -11.34 3.82 13.95
C GLU A 311 -12.43 3.74 15.03
N LEU A 312 -12.05 3.46 16.29
CA LEU A 312 -13.00 3.38 17.39
C LEU A 312 -13.65 4.73 17.70
N VAL A 313 -12.87 5.81 17.63
CA VAL A 313 -13.36 7.18 17.79
C VAL A 313 -14.30 7.55 16.64
N GLU A 314 -13.97 7.15 15.41
CA GLU A 314 -14.81 7.41 14.24
C GLU A 314 -16.15 6.66 14.30
N ASP A 315 -16.10 5.37 14.66
CA ASP A 315 -17.25 4.48 14.68
C ASP A 315 -18.17 4.74 15.88
N TYR A 316 -17.59 4.82 17.07
CA TYR A 316 -18.32 4.78 18.34
C TYR A 316 -18.19 6.07 19.15
N GLY A 317 -17.26 6.97 18.79
CA GLY A 317 -17.05 8.23 19.51
C GLY A 317 -16.74 8.01 20.99
N VAL A 318 -17.42 8.75 21.86
CA VAL A 318 -17.23 8.67 23.32
C VAL A 318 -17.58 7.31 23.91
N GLU A 319 -18.45 6.53 23.26
CA GLU A 319 -18.84 5.22 23.75
C GLU A 319 -17.72 4.17 23.62
N ALA A 320 -16.70 4.46 22.80
CA ALA A 320 -15.50 3.63 22.68
C ALA A 320 -14.68 3.59 23.97
N TYR A 321 -14.77 4.61 24.83
CA TYR A 321 -14.01 4.67 26.08
C TYR A 321 -14.32 3.46 26.99
N PRO A 322 -13.31 2.80 27.59
CA PRO A 322 -11.89 3.18 27.68
C PRO A 322 -10.98 2.58 26.56
N PHE A 323 -11.53 2.36 25.37
CA PHE A 323 -10.83 1.93 24.14
C PHE A 323 -10.13 0.56 24.23
N ASN A 324 -10.43 -0.23 25.26
CA ASN A 324 -9.87 -1.57 25.44
C ASN A 324 -10.66 -2.64 24.68
N SER A 325 -10.00 -3.78 24.45
CA SER A 325 -10.57 -4.92 23.72
C SER A 325 -11.92 -5.39 24.28
N LYS A 326 -12.08 -5.42 25.61
CA LYS A 326 -13.35 -5.79 26.27
C LYS A 326 -14.48 -4.85 25.88
N LYS A 327 -14.23 -3.53 25.87
CA LYS A 327 -15.22 -2.52 25.48
C LYS A 327 -15.56 -2.61 24.00
N VAL A 328 -14.56 -2.83 23.15
CA VAL A 328 -14.76 -3.06 21.70
C VAL A 328 -15.64 -4.29 21.46
N LYS A 329 -15.36 -5.41 22.13
CA LYS A 329 -16.18 -6.64 22.06
C LYS A 329 -17.63 -6.37 22.52
N GLU A 330 -17.84 -5.53 23.53
CA GLU A 330 -19.19 -5.11 23.96
C GLU A 330 -19.92 -4.29 22.89
N LEU A 331 -19.26 -3.28 22.31
CA LEU A 331 -19.84 -2.40 21.29
C LEU A 331 -20.21 -3.16 20.03
N ARG A 332 -19.32 -4.02 19.54
CA ARG A 332 -19.58 -4.88 18.38
C ARG A 332 -20.76 -5.83 18.62
N LYS A 333 -20.92 -6.38 19.83
CA LYS A 333 -22.09 -7.19 20.20
C LYS A 333 -23.39 -6.37 20.18
N LYS A 334 -23.36 -5.14 20.70
CA LYS A 334 -24.53 -4.24 20.65
C LYS A 334 -24.89 -3.85 19.22
N GLU A 335 -23.89 -3.54 18.40
CA GLU A 335 -24.06 -3.21 16.99
C GLU A 335 -24.64 -4.39 16.22
N LYS A 336 -24.10 -5.60 16.39
CA LYS A 336 -24.64 -6.82 15.78
C LYS A 336 -26.09 -7.07 16.19
N ALA A 337 -26.41 -6.96 17.48
CA ALA A 337 -27.79 -7.11 17.97
C ALA A 337 -28.72 -6.02 17.41
N TRP A 338 -28.22 -4.79 17.23
CA TRP A 338 -28.96 -3.71 16.60
C TRP A 338 -29.23 -4.00 15.12
N ILE A 339 -28.24 -4.47 14.35
CA ILE A 339 -28.39 -4.88 12.94
C ILE A 339 -29.42 -6.04 12.83
N GLU A 340 -29.29 -7.05 13.69
CA GLU A 340 -30.21 -8.20 13.74
C GLU A 340 -31.64 -7.81 14.12
N SER A 341 -31.83 -6.72 14.87
CA SER A 341 -33.14 -6.19 15.25
C SER A 341 -33.60 -4.98 14.42
N GLN A 342 -32.79 -4.55 13.44
CA GLN A 342 -33.08 -3.40 12.58
C GLN A 342 -34.46 -3.51 11.95
N THR A 343 -35.20 -2.42 12.01
CA THR A 343 -36.48 -2.21 11.32
C THR A 343 -36.42 -0.89 10.56
N LEU A 344 -37.35 -0.68 9.63
CA LEU A 344 -37.42 0.58 8.90
C LEU A 344 -37.69 1.75 9.87
N GLU A 345 -38.53 1.50 10.87
CA GLU A 345 -38.87 2.45 11.92
C GLU A 345 -37.66 2.78 12.79
N SER A 346 -36.82 1.81 13.14
CA SER A 346 -35.59 2.07 13.91
C SER A 346 -34.58 2.95 13.17
N LEU A 347 -34.66 3.01 11.84
CA LEU A 347 -33.83 3.89 11.00
C LEU A 347 -34.46 5.28 10.82
N LEU A 348 -35.77 5.31 10.55
CA LEU A 348 -36.46 6.51 10.08
C LEU A 348 -37.30 7.21 11.14
N ILE A 349 -37.48 6.68 12.36
CA ILE A 349 -38.23 7.34 13.44
C ILE A 349 -37.28 7.80 14.53
N SER A 350 -37.40 9.07 14.94
CA SER A 350 -36.66 9.61 16.09
C SER A 350 -37.57 10.53 16.90
N GLY A 351 -37.89 10.12 18.14
CA GLY A 351 -38.85 10.80 19.00
C GLY A 351 -40.22 10.92 18.31
N ASP A 352 -40.67 12.15 18.15
CA ASP A 352 -41.91 12.58 17.52
C ASP A 352 -41.79 12.82 15.99
N LYS A 353 -40.61 12.56 15.39
CA LYS A 353 -40.39 12.62 13.94
C LYS A 353 -40.65 11.25 13.30
N ASP A 354 -41.92 10.99 12.98
CA ASP A 354 -42.41 9.73 12.39
C ASP A 354 -42.78 9.84 10.90
N TYR A 355 -42.28 10.87 10.20
CA TYR A 355 -42.60 11.15 8.81
C TYR A 355 -41.36 11.51 7.98
N ILE A 356 -41.48 11.36 6.65
CA ILE A 356 -40.56 11.91 5.65
C ILE A 356 -41.33 12.82 4.69
N ILE A 357 -40.64 13.52 3.77
CA ILE A 357 -41.28 14.53 2.92
C ILE A 357 -41.22 14.18 1.44
N LYS A 358 -42.23 14.61 0.68
CA LYS A 358 -42.21 14.71 -0.78
C LYS A 358 -41.58 16.03 -1.23
N ASN A 359 -41.29 16.14 -2.52
CA ASN A 359 -40.75 17.37 -3.13
C ASN A 359 -41.67 18.60 -3.01
N ASP A 360 -42.98 18.40 -2.77
CA ASP A 360 -43.95 19.45 -2.45
C ASP A 360 -44.06 19.74 -0.93
N ASN A 361 -43.13 19.20 -0.13
CA ASN A 361 -43.09 19.23 1.34
C ASN A 361 -44.27 18.52 2.04
N THR A 362 -45.09 17.75 1.32
CA THR A 362 -46.12 16.92 1.94
C THR A 362 -45.48 15.84 2.82
N LYS A 363 -45.94 15.74 4.07
CA LYS A 363 -45.48 14.72 5.01
C LYS A 363 -46.08 13.35 4.68
N VAL A 364 -45.23 12.34 4.64
CA VAL A 364 -45.57 10.93 4.47
C VAL A 364 -45.19 10.18 5.74
N PRO A 365 -46.14 9.58 6.47
CA PRO A 365 -45.84 8.76 7.65
C PRO A 365 -44.90 7.61 7.30
N VAL A 366 -43.91 7.33 8.16
CA VAL A 366 -42.95 6.21 7.98
C VAL A 366 -43.68 4.87 7.97
N VAL A 367 -44.78 4.73 8.73
CA VAL A 367 -45.61 3.52 8.75
C VAL A 367 -46.17 3.16 7.37
N ASP A 368 -46.39 4.14 6.48
CA ASP A 368 -46.86 3.91 5.11
C ASP A 368 -45.77 3.36 4.18
N LEU A 369 -44.53 3.28 4.67
CA LEU A 369 -43.36 2.74 3.96
C LEU A 369 -42.98 1.33 4.43
N VAL A 370 -43.52 0.89 5.57
CA VAL A 370 -43.28 -0.46 6.08
C VAL A 370 -43.80 -1.49 5.08
N GLY A 371 -43.00 -2.52 4.79
CA GLY A 371 -43.32 -3.52 3.76
C GLY A 371 -42.94 -3.11 2.33
N LYS A 372 -42.29 -1.96 2.13
CA LYS A 372 -41.74 -1.55 0.83
C LYS A 372 -40.24 -1.82 0.74
N ASN A 373 -39.74 -2.04 -0.47
CA ASN A 373 -38.31 -2.00 -0.76
C ASN A 373 -37.86 -0.53 -0.77
N ILE A 374 -36.95 -0.18 0.13
CA ILE A 374 -36.47 1.20 0.28
C ILE A 374 -35.02 1.31 -0.19
N LEU A 375 -34.73 2.28 -1.04
CA LEU A 375 -33.36 2.66 -1.37
C LEU A 375 -33.03 3.99 -0.69
N LEU A 376 -32.14 3.96 0.31
CA LEU A 376 -31.58 5.17 0.89
C LEU A 376 -30.53 5.74 -0.06
N PHE A 377 -30.74 6.95 -0.55
CA PHE A 377 -29.85 7.62 -1.49
C PHE A 377 -29.12 8.78 -0.81
N PHE A 378 -27.82 8.60 -0.57
CA PHE A 378 -26.95 9.58 0.06
C PHE A 378 -26.35 10.48 -1.02
N SER A 379 -26.64 11.78 -0.94
CA SER A 379 -26.32 12.71 -2.02
C SER A 379 -26.28 14.15 -1.54
N ALA A 380 -25.81 15.07 -2.39
CA ALA A 380 -25.87 16.51 -2.15
C ALA A 380 -25.86 17.30 -3.46
N HIS A 381 -26.41 18.51 -3.43
CA HIS A 381 -26.43 19.43 -4.56
C HIS A 381 -25.01 19.84 -4.97
N TRP A 382 -24.15 20.15 -4.00
CA TRP A 382 -22.77 20.61 -4.24
C TRP A 382 -21.88 19.55 -4.89
N CYS A 383 -22.21 18.26 -4.75
CA CYS A 383 -21.45 17.11 -5.22
C CYS A 383 -21.61 16.86 -6.75
N PRO A 384 -20.57 17.06 -7.58
CA PRO A 384 -20.67 16.84 -9.03
C PRO A 384 -20.97 15.39 -9.44
N PRO A 385 -20.32 14.34 -8.88
CA PRO A 385 -20.67 12.96 -9.18
C PRO A 385 -22.12 12.61 -8.86
N CYS A 386 -22.70 13.23 -7.84
CA CYS A 386 -24.09 13.08 -7.45
C CYS A 386 -25.05 13.63 -8.50
N ARG A 387 -24.77 14.83 -9.03
CA ARG A 387 -25.54 15.45 -10.12
C ARG A 387 -25.48 14.63 -11.42
N VAL A 388 -24.38 13.92 -11.66
CA VAL A 388 -24.26 12.98 -12.79
C VAL A 388 -25.08 11.71 -12.57
N PHE A 389 -25.10 11.17 -11.35
CA PHE A 389 -25.80 9.92 -11.03
C PHE A 389 -27.33 10.09 -10.95
N SER A 390 -27.81 11.24 -10.47
CA SER A 390 -29.24 11.46 -10.17
C SER A 390 -30.18 11.26 -11.37
N PRO A 391 -29.91 11.80 -12.58
CA PRO A 391 -30.77 11.57 -13.74
C PRO A 391 -30.90 10.10 -14.11
N ARG A 392 -29.81 9.33 -13.98
CA ARG A 392 -29.81 7.89 -14.23
C ARG A 392 -30.63 7.14 -13.18
N LEU A 393 -30.52 7.54 -11.91
CA LEU A 393 -31.35 6.97 -10.85
C LEU A 393 -32.84 7.29 -11.04
N ILE A 394 -33.20 8.48 -11.54
CA ILE A 394 -34.58 8.84 -11.88
C ILE A 394 -35.15 7.91 -12.96
N GLU A 395 -34.39 7.66 -14.02
CA GLU A 395 -34.80 6.73 -15.08
C GLU A 395 -35.05 5.32 -14.53
N ILE A 396 -34.10 4.79 -13.75
CA ILE A 396 -34.18 3.46 -13.15
C ILE A 396 -35.32 3.36 -12.14
N TYR A 397 -35.51 4.39 -11.31
CA TYR A 397 -36.62 4.48 -10.38
C TYR A 397 -37.96 4.37 -11.11
N ASN A 398 -38.16 5.13 -12.20
CA ASN A 398 -39.40 5.06 -12.97
C ASN A 398 -39.62 3.66 -13.57
N GLN A 399 -38.58 3.04 -14.14
CA GLN A 399 -38.66 1.67 -14.68
C GLN A 399 -39.03 0.63 -13.61
N ILE A 400 -38.47 0.76 -12.39
CA ILE A 400 -38.80 -0.14 -11.29
C ILE A 400 -40.24 0.13 -10.82
N LYS A 401 -40.66 1.40 -10.66
CA LYS A 401 -42.02 1.75 -10.21
C LYS A 401 -43.12 1.30 -11.16
N GLU A 402 -42.84 1.22 -12.46
CA GLU A 402 -43.75 0.65 -13.45
C GLU A 402 -43.97 -0.86 -13.24
N ARG A 403 -42.94 -1.58 -12.76
CA ARG A 403 -42.98 -3.03 -12.49
C ARG A 403 -43.49 -3.34 -11.08
N ASP A 404 -43.10 -2.54 -10.10
CA ASP A 404 -43.37 -2.72 -8.68
C ASP A 404 -43.63 -1.38 -7.97
N GLY A 405 -44.89 -1.14 -7.62
CA GLY A 405 -45.31 0.06 -6.89
C GLY A 405 -44.78 0.12 -5.45
N ALA A 406 -44.32 -0.99 -4.89
CA ALA A 406 -43.79 -1.11 -3.53
C ALA A 406 -42.28 -0.83 -3.43
N PHE A 407 -41.68 -0.22 -4.45
CA PHE A 407 -40.34 0.38 -4.38
C PHE A 407 -40.41 1.87 -4.03
N GLU A 408 -39.49 2.38 -3.23
CA GLU A 408 -39.36 3.81 -2.93
C GLU A 408 -37.90 4.22 -2.70
N VAL A 409 -37.56 5.46 -3.05
CA VAL A 409 -36.24 6.04 -2.78
C VAL A 409 -36.39 7.12 -1.70
N ILE A 410 -35.44 7.20 -0.77
CA ILE A 410 -35.38 8.25 0.25
C ILE A 410 -34.05 8.95 0.16
N LEU A 411 -34.06 10.23 -0.22
CA LEU A 411 -32.89 11.09 -0.19
C LEU A 411 -32.46 11.35 1.26
N VAL A 412 -31.20 11.05 1.54
CA VAL A 412 -30.46 11.47 2.74
C VAL A 412 -29.47 12.53 2.29
N SER A 413 -29.88 13.79 2.36
CA SER A 413 -29.08 14.91 1.87
C SER A 413 -27.91 15.24 2.80
N SER A 414 -26.77 15.58 2.20
CA SER A 414 -25.58 16.17 2.85
C SER A 414 -25.41 17.66 2.52
N ASP A 415 -26.47 18.32 2.07
CA ASP A 415 -26.48 19.77 1.86
C ASP A 415 -26.45 20.51 3.20
N GLU A 416 -25.72 21.63 3.26
CA GLU A 416 -25.54 22.42 4.49
C GLU A 416 -26.56 23.57 4.63
N ASP A 417 -27.22 23.90 3.52
CA ASP A 417 -28.22 24.96 3.39
C ASP A 417 -29.53 24.47 2.74
N GLU A 418 -30.63 25.11 3.11
CA GLU A 418 -31.99 24.70 2.72
C GLU A 418 -32.30 24.98 1.25
N GLU A 419 -31.63 25.98 0.65
CA GLU A 419 -31.83 26.39 -0.74
C GLU A 419 -31.25 25.33 -1.68
N SER A 420 -29.99 24.94 -1.48
CA SER A 420 -29.32 23.84 -2.19
C SER A 420 -30.11 22.53 -2.06
N PHE A 421 -30.55 22.18 -0.84
CA PHE A 421 -31.40 21.01 -0.60
C PHE A 421 -32.68 21.07 -1.43
N SER A 422 -33.41 22.18 -1.35
CA SER A 422 -34.72 22.34 -1.98
C SER A 422 -34.63 22.35 -3.50
N GLU A 423 -33.65 23.07 -4.06
CA GLU A 423 -33.41 23.12 -5.51
C GLU A 423 -33.12 21.72 -6.07
N TYR A 424 -32.22 21.00 -5.42
CA TYR A 424 -31.82 19.67 -5.85
C TYR A 424 -32.93 18.63 -5.69
N PHE A 425 -33.60 18.63 -4.54
CA PHE A 425 -34.70 17.71 -4.25
C PHE A 425 -35.95 17.98 -5.12
N SER A 426 -36.19 19.23 -5.54
CA SER A 426 -37.34 19.57 -6.40
C SER A 426 -37.39 18.80 -7.72
N GLN A 427 -36.24 18.33 -8.20
CA GLN A 427 -36.09 17.59 -9.46
C GLN A 427 -36.34 16.07 -9.27
N MET A 428 -36.46 15.60 -8.03
CA MET A 428 -36.53 14.18 -7.71
C MET A 428 -37.99 13.71 -7.55
N PRO A 429 -38.34 12.52 -8.07
CA PRO A 429 -39.70 11.97 -8.01
C PRO A 429 -40.02 11.20 -6.72
N TRP A 430 -39.08 11.17 -5.76
CA TRP A 430 -39.12 10.31 -4.58
C TRP A 430 -39.13 11.12 -3.27
N LEU A 431 -38.93 10.45 -2.13
CA LEU A 431 -39.06 11.04 -0.80
C LEU A 431 -37.70 11.53 -0.26
N ALA A 432 -37.70 12.35 0.79
CA ALA A 432 -36.50 12.79 1.47
C ALA A 432 -36.68 12.86 2.98
N ILE A 433 -35.58 12.67 3.72
CA ILE A 433 -35.53 13.10 5.11
C ILE A 433 -35.56 14.64 5.12
N PRO A 434 -36.37 15.29 5.99
CA PRO A 434 -36.40 16.74 6.10
C PRO A 434 -35.02 17.36 6.30
N PHE A 435 -34.81 18.56 5.76
CA PHE A 435 -33.56 19.30 5.92
C PHE A 435 -33.24 19.54 7.41
N ARG A 436 -31.95 19.44 7.78
CA ARG A 436 -31.43 19.55 9.17
C ARG A 436 -32.09 18.60 10.17
N ASP A 437 -32.55 17.44 9.72
CA ASP A 437 -32.98 16.37 10.61
C ASP A 437 -31.79 15.53 11.09
N ASP A 438 -31.62 15.38 12.40
CA ASP A 438 -30.57 14.54 13.00
C ASP A 438 -30.63 13.07 12.56
N ARG A 439 -31.80 12.61 12.08
CA ARG A 439 -31.93 11.28 11.44
C ARG A 439 -30.94 11.10 10.29
N SER A 440 -30.67 12.12 9.47
CA SER A 440 -29.68 12.04 8.39
C SER A 440 -28.27 11.77 8.92
N ARG A 441 -27.88 12.40 10.03
CA ARG A 441 -26.56 12.19 10.65
C ARG A 441 -26.46 10.79 11.28
N PHE A 442 -27.54 10.34 11.94
CA PHE A 442 -27.64 8.99 12.49
C PHE A 442 -27.47 7.92 11.41
N ILE A 443 -28.23 8.04 10.32
CA ILE A 443 -28.24 7.07 9.21
C ILE A 443 -26.87 7.05 8.49
N ASN A 444 -26.26 8.21 8.24
CA ASN A 444 -24.91 8.27 7.67
C ASN A 444 -23.89 7.50 8.52
N ARG A 445 -23.92 7.69 9.84
CA ARG A 445 -23.01 7.00 10.78
C ARG A 445 -23.27 5.50 10.81
N VAL A 446 -24.53 5.09 10.97
CA VAL A 446 -24.93 3.67 11.00
C VAL A 446 -24.46 2.92 9.76
N PHE A 447 -24.59 3.55 8.59
CA PHE A 447 -24.16 2.91 7.35
C PHE A 447 -22.69 3.12 7.02
N LYS A 448 -21.94 3.90 7.81
CA LYS A 448 -20.55 4.28 7.60
C LYS A 448 -20.33 4.88 6.21
N ILE A 449 -21.18 5.84 5.84
CA ILE A 449 -21.09 6.51 4.54
C ILE A 449 -19.90 7.48 4.56
N THR A 450 -18.84 7.13 3.84
CA THR A 450 -17.61 7.93 3.71
C THR A 450 -17.58 8.78 2.44
N GLY A 451 -18.42 8.47 1.45
CA GLY A 451 -18.48 9.19 0.18
C GLY A 451 -19.88 9.19 -0.44
N ILE A 452 -20.14 10.20 -1.28
CA ILE A 452 -21.39 10.37 -2.04
C ILE A 452 -21.09 10.52 -3.54
N PRO A 453 -21.96 10.03 -4.46
CA PRO A 453 -23.25 9.40 -4.18
C PRO A 453 -23.12 7.94 -3.71
N SER A 454 -23.90 7.57 -2.71
CA SER A 454 -23.98 6.20 -2.18
C SER A 454 -25.44 5.75 -2.06
N CYS A 455 -25.70 4.44 -2.17
CA CYS A 455 -27.06 3.89 -2.00
C CYS A 455 -27.04 2.64 -1.12
N VAL A 456 -27.97 2.58 -0.17
CA VAL A 456 -28.19 1.42 0.70
C VAL A 456 -29.59 0.87 0.44
N ALA A 457 -29.70 -0.42 0.14
CA ALA A 457 -30.98 -1.10 -0.07
C ALA A 457 -31.48 -1.73 1.23
N ILE A 458 -32.74 -1.45 1.56
CA ILE A 458 -33.47 -1.95 2.72
C ILE A 458 -34.67 -2.78 2.23
N SER A 459 -34.81 -3.99 2.77
CA SER A 459 -35.89 -4.93 2.43
C SER A 459 -37.25 -4.47 2.98
N PRO A 460 -38.35 -5.08 2.53
CA PRO A 460 -39.69 -4.86 3.08
C PRO A 460 -39.79 -5.04 4.60
N GLU A 461 -38.98 -5.94 5.18
CA GLU A 461 -38.90 -6.20 6.62
C GLU A 461 -38.09 -5.13 7.38
N GLY A 462 -37.52 -4.15 6.68
CA GLY A 462 -36.67 -3.11 7.26
C GLY A 462 -35.22 -3.53 7.48
N LYS A 463 -34.77 -4.63 6.86
CA LYS A 463 -33.41 -5.14 6.96
C LYS A 463 -32.51 -4.60 5.87
N THR A 464 -31.27 -4.27 6.19
CA THR A 464 -30.28 -3.89 5.17
C THR A 464 -29.88 -5.10 4.36
N VAL A 465 -30.09 -5.03 3.05
CA VAL A 465 -29.70 -6.11 2.14
C VAL A 465 -28.31 -5.86 1.54
N THR A 466 -28.02 -4.62 1.16
CA THR A 466 -26.69 -4.26 0.65
C THR A 466 -26.40 -2.77 0.82
N LYS A 467 -25.14 -2.44 1.11
CA LYS A 467 -24.61 -1.07 1.09
C LYS A 467 -24.01 -0.68 -0.28
N GLU A 468 -23.99 -1.61 -1.22
CA GLU A 468 -23.39 -1.44 -2.55
C GLU A 468 -24.42 -1.21 -3.66
N ALA A 469 -25.66 -0.84 -3.29
CA ALA A 469 -26.77 -0.74 -4.25
C ALA A 469 -26.47 0.24 -5.39
N ARG A 470 -25.69 1.30 -5.13
CA ARG A 470 -25.27 2.27 -6.15
C ARG A 470 -24.48 1.61 -7.28
N ASN A 471 -23.57 0.69 -6.96
CA ASN A 471 -22.77 -0.01 -7.96
C ASN A 471 -23.63 -0.99 -8.76
N LEU A 472 -24.49 -1.76 -8.07
CA LEU A 472 -25.45 -2.67 -8.72
C LEU A 472 -26.36 -1.93 -9.71
N ILE A 473 -26.87 -0.75 -9.33
CA ILE A 473 -27.70 0.10 -10.21
C ILE A 473 -26.90 0.62 -11.40
N MET A 474 -25.63 1.00 -11.20
CA MET A 474 -24.78 1.47 -12.29
C MET A 474 -24.52 0.39 -13.32
N GLU A 475 -24.25 -0.83 -12.86
CA GLU A 475 -23.90 -2.01 -13.66
C GLU A 475 -25.11 -2.66 -14.33
N HIS A 476 -26.20 -2.87 -13.59
CA HIS A 476 -27.35 -3.68 -14.03
C HIS A 476 -28.64 -2.87 -14.25
N GLY A 477 -28.61 -1.55 -14.02
CA GLY A 477 -29.79 -0.70 -14.23
C GLY A 477 -30.97 -1.10 -13.35
N ALA A 478 -32.16 -1.15 -13.93
CA ALA A 478 -33.38 -1.60 -13.24
C ALA A 478 -33.40 -3.11 -12.94
N ASP A 479 -32.56 -3.91 -13.59
CA ASP A 479 -32.49 -5.36 -13.35
C ASP A 479 -31.65 -5.71 -12.10
N ALA A 480 -31.01 -4.71 -11.50
CA ALA A 480 -30.48 -4.78 -10.14
C ALA A 480 -31.60 -5.01 -9.10
N TYR A 481 -32.84 -4.66 -9.43
CA TYR A 481 -34.02 -4.85 -8.60
C TYR A 481 -34.71 -6.20 -8.90
N PRO A 482 -35.22 -6.90 -7.88
CA PRO A 482 -35.23 -6.54 -6.46
C PRO A 482 -33.85 -6.74 -5.81
N PHE A 483 -33.47 -5.85 -4.89
CA PHE A 483 -32.18 -5.92 -4.19
C PHE A 483 -32.17 -7.04 -3.12
N THR A 484 -32.59 -8.25 -3.46
CA THR A 484 -32.56 -9.41 -2.55
C THR A 484 -31.19 -10.09 -2.60
N GLU A 485 -30.82 -10.79 -1.53
CA GLU A 485 -29.58 -11.60 -1.52
C GLU A 485 -29.54 -12.60 -2.69
N GLU A 486 -30.68 -13.22 -3.00
CA GLU A 486 -30.80 -14.16 -4.12
C GLU A 486 -30.55 -13.49 -5.48
N GLN A 487 -31.16 -12.33 -5.74
CA GLN A 487 -30.97 -11.61 -6.99
C GLN A 487 -29.54 -11.08 -7.11
N ILE A 488 -28.95 -10.56 -6.03
CA ILE A 488 -27.55 -10.11 -6.03
C ILE A 488 -26.63 -11.30 -6.31
N ARG A 489 -26.86 -12.46 -5.69
CA ARG A 489 -26.10 -13.69 -5.96
C ARG A 489 -26.25 -14.11 -7.42
N LYS A 490 -27.47 -14.08 -7.95
CA LYS A 490 -27.76 -14.40 -9.35
C LYS A 490 -27.00 -13.47 -10.31
N LEU A 491 -27.06 -12.15 -10.11
CA LEU A 491 -26.35 -11.16 -10.94
C LEU A 491 -24.83 -11.38 -10.90
N LYS A 492 -24.28 -11.66 -9.72
CA LYS A 492 -22.85 -12.02 -9.57
C LYS A 492 -22.51 -13.29 -10.33
N THR A 493 -23.29 -14.36 -10.18
CA THR A 493 -23.07 -15.62 -10.91
C THR A 493 -23.21 -15.42 -12.42
N GLU A 494 -24.21 -14.68 -12.89
CA GLU A 494 -24.35 -14.36 -14.32
C GLU A 494 -23.15 -13.57 -14.85
N MET A 495 -22.61 -12.65 -14.06
CA MET A 495 -21.39 -11.92 -14.41
C MET A 495 -20.17 -12.84 -14.44
N GLU A 496 -20.03 -13.77 -13.50
CA GLU A 496 -18.96 -14.77 -13.50
C GLU A 496 -19.07 -15.73 -14.71
N GLU A 497 -20.27 -16.21 -15.03
CA GLU A 497 -20.49 -17.04 -16.22
C GLU A 497 -20.23 -16.27 -17.52
N LYS A 498 -20.59 -14.99 -17.59
CA LYS A 498 -20.21 -14.12 -18.71
C LYS A 498 -18.69 -13.93 -18.78
N ALA A 499 -18.03 -13.72 -17.64
CA ALA A 499 -16.58 -13.54 -17.57
C ALA A 499 -15.79 -14.79 -18.01
N LYS A 500 -16.37 -15.99 -17.88
CA LYS A 500 -15.81 -17.23 -18.47
C LYS A 500 -15.84 -17.24 -20.00
N LEU A 501 -16.79 -16.54 -20.61
CA LEU A 501 -16.92 -16.41 -22.06
C LEU A 501 -16.12 -15.23 -22.61
N TRP A 502 -15.66 -14.32 -21.74
CA TRP A 502 -14.85 -13.19 -22.15
C TRP A 502 -13.41 -13.63 -22.43
N PRO A 503 -12.81 -13.10 -23.51
CA PRO A 503 -11.41 -13.37 -23.83
C PRO A 503 -10.49 -12.95 -22.67
N GLU A 504 -9.40 -13.69 -22.47
CA GLU A 504 -8.43 -13.36 -21.43
C GLU A 504 -7.60 -12.12 -21.81
N LYS A 505 -7.37 -11.94 -23.11
CA LYS A 505 -6.61 -10.85 -23.71
C LYS A 505 -7.35 -10.28 -24.92
N ILE A 506 -7.35 -8.96 -25.06
CA ILE A 506 -7.89 -8.26 -26.23
C ILE A 506 -6.94 -7.16 -26.70
N ARG A 507 -6.99 -6.83 -27.99
CA ARG A 507 -6.52 -5.54 -28.50
C ARG A 507 -7.74 -4.64 -28.64
N HIS A 508 -7.62 -3.39 -28.20
CA HIS A 508 -8.74 -2.44 -28.25
C HIS A 508 -8.31 -1.17 -28.98
N ASN A 509 -9.13 -0.65 -29.89
CA ASN A 509 -8.76 0.48 -30.75
C ASN A 509 -8.41 1.78 -30.01
N SER A 510 -8.88 1.95 -28.77
CA SER A 510 -8.58 3.11 -27.93
C SER A 510 -7.26 2.98 -27.15
N HIS A 511 -6.57 1.84 -27.25
CA HIS A 511 -5.33 1.57 -26.51
C HIS A 511 -4.38 0.62 -27.24
N SER A 512 -3.10 1.00 -27.37
CA SER A 512 -2.15 0.27 -28.21
C SER A 512 -1.65 -1.06 -27.64
N HIS A 513 -1.68 -1.25 -26.31
CA HIS A 513 -1.25 -2.51 -25.68
C HIS A 513 -2.40 -3.50 -25.55
N VAL A 514 -2.04 -4.79 -25.43
CA VAL A 514 -3.00 -5.84 -25.11
C VAL A 514 -3.55 -5.60 -23.71
N LEU A 515 -4.88 -5.59 -23.59
CA LEU A 515 -5.57 -5.50 -22.31
C LEU A 515 -5.87 -6.92 -21.83
N SER A 516 -5.54 -7.20 -20.57
CA SER A 516 -5.80 -8.48 -19.92
C SER A 516 -6.99 -8.38 -18.98
N LYS A 517 -7.80 -9.44 -18.91
CA LYS A 517 -8.95 -9.51 -18.00
C LYS A 517 -8.47 -9.61 -16.55
N HIS A 518 -8.91 -8.69 -15.69
CA HIS A 518 -8.53 -8.66 -14.27
C HIS A 518 -9.72 -8.33 -13.37
N ARG A 519 -9.62 -8.68 -12.08
CA ARG A 519 -10.57 -8.24 -11.04
C ARG A 519 -9.96 -7.08 -10.25
N ARG A 520 -10.49 -5.86 -10.42
CA ARG A 520 -10.05 -4.66 -9.69
C ARG A 520 -11.16 -3.62 -9.56
N MET A 521 -10.93 -2.63 -8.70
CA MET A 521 -11.67 -1.37 -8.72
C MET A 521 -10.91 -0.37 -9.58
N TYR A 522 -11.62 0.31 -10.47
CA TYR A 522 -11.00 1.17 -11.48
C TYR A 522 -11.94 2.28 -11.91
N ILE A 523 -11.41 3.27 -12.63
CA ILE A 523 -12.19 4.22 -13.41
C ILE A 523 -11.95 3.85 -14.86
N CYS A 524 -13.00 3.53 -15.60
CA CYS A 524 -12.86 3.16 -17.01
C CYS A 524 -12.40 4.36 -17.83
N ASP A 525 -11.29 4.23 -18.56
CA ASP A 525 -10.72 5.29 -19.40
C ASP A 525 -11.60 5.64 -20.60
N GLY A 526 -12.40 4.67 -21.08
CA GLY A 526 -13.34 4.87 -22.18
C GLY A 526 -14.54 5.73 -21.80
N CYS A 527 -15.24 5.37 -20.71
CA CYS A 527 -16.49 6.03 -20.33
C CYS A 527 -16.39 6.95 -19.09
N ARG A 528 -15.23 6.96 -18.42
CA ARG A 528 -14.91 7.72 -17.21
C ARG A 528 -15.83 7.45 -16.02
N LYS A 529 -16.46 6.27 -15.99
CA LYS A 529 -17.28 5.82 -14.85
C LYS A 529 -16.50 4.80 -14.03
N THR A 530 -16.75 4.77 -12.72
CA THR A 530 -16.19 3.76 -11.83
C THR A 530 -16.64 2.37 -12.28
N GLY A 531 -15.70 1.42 -12.32
CA GLY A 531 -15.95 -0.01 -12.43
C GLY A 531 -15.48 -0.72 -11.17
N LYS A 532 -16.16 -1.81 -10.85
CA LYS A 532 -15.78 -2.73 -9.78
C LYS A 532 -15.82 -4.13 -10.37
N ASP A 533 -14.98 -5.00 -9.82
CA ASP A 533 -14.87 -6.40 -10.23
C ASP A 533 -14.12 -6.52 -11.57
N TRP A 534 -14.71 -7.03 -12.64
CA TRP A 534 -13.99 -7.30 -13.89
C TRP A 534 -13.62 -6.04 -14.68
N SER A 535 -12.38 -5.95 -15.16
CA SER A 535 -11.87 -4.95 -16.11
C SER A 535 -11.02 -5.59 -17.20
N PHE A 536 -10.83 -4.88 -18.31
CA PHE A 536 -9.75 -5.12 -19.26
C PHE A 536 -8.66 -4.09 -19.01
N TYR A 537 -7.52 -4.57 -18.53
CA TYR A 537 -6.47 -3.77 -17.91
C TYR A 537 -5.13 -3.88 -18.63
N CYS A 538 -4.47 -2.75 -18.84
CA CYS A 538 -3.06 -2.70 -19.24
C CYS A 538 -2.18 -2.40 -18.02
N LYS A 539 -1.32 -3.35 -17.64
CA LYS A 539 -0.32 -3.14 -16.57
C LYS A 539 0.71 -2.06 -16.90
N LEU A 540 1.11 -1.95 -18.16
CA LEU A 540 2.14 -1.01 -18.60
C LEU A 540 1.68 0.45 -18.56
N CYS A 541 0.39 0.70 -18.77
CA CYS A 541 -0.15 2.06 -18.91
C CYS A 541 -1.15 2.45 -17.84
N ASP A 542 -1.46 1.55 -16.90
CA ASP A 542 -2.56 1.69 -15.94
C ASP A 542 -3.89 2.10 -16.61
N PHE A 543 -4.20 1.47 -17.74
CA PHE A 543 -5.37 1.76 -18.55
C PHE A 543 -6.43 0.68 -18.31
N ASP A 544 -7.63 1.08 -17.89
CA ASP A 544 -8.72 0.18 -17.54
C ASP A 544 -9.96 0.46 -18.42
N LEU A 545 -10.56 -0.59 -18.97
CA LEU A 545 -11.88 -0.51 -19.59
C LEU A 545 -12.88 -1.40 -18.87
N HIS A 546 -14.13 -0.94 -18.80
CA HIS A 546 -15.23 -1.84 -18.42
C HIS A 546 -15.36 -2.97 -19.45
N PRO A 547 -15.82 -4.17 -19.06
CA PRO A 547 -16.06 -5.26 -20.00
C PRO A 547 -16.92 -4.84 -21.19
N HIS A 548 -18.03 -4.14 -20.96
CA HIS A 548 -18.87 -3.61 -22.06
C HIS A 548 -18.14 -2.53 -22.89
N CYS A 549 -17.35 -1.66 -22.27
CA CYS A 549 -16.55 -0.66 -22.99
C CYS A 549 -15.44 -1.29 -23.83
N ALA A 550 -14.99 -2.48 -23.45
CA ALA A 550 -13.91 -3.19 -24.10
C ALA A 550 -14.43 -4.22 -25.13
N LEU A 551 -15.66 -4.71 -24.99
CA LEU A 551 -16.21 -5.81 -25.79
C LEU A 551 -17.38 -5.39 -26.70
N ASP A 552 -18.02 -4.25 -26.50
CA ASP A 552 -19.18 -3.87 -27.32
C ASP A 552 -18.76 -3.32 -28.69
N ASP A 553 -17.58 -2.69 -28.82
CA ASP A 553 -17.06 -2.15 -30.08
C ASP A 553 -15.53 -2.01 -30.07
N GLY A 554 -14.88 -2.21 -31.23
CA GLY A 554 -13.48 -1.82 -31.41
C GLY A 554 -12.41 -2.75 -30.82
N HIS A 555 -12.77 -4.00 -30.52
CA HIS A 555 -11.83 -4.99 -30.02
C HIS A 555 -11.55 -6.12 -31.00
N GLU A 556 -10.34 -6.66 -30.92
CA GLU A 556 -9.93 -7.90 -31.56
C GLU A 556 -9.52 -8.88 -30.46
N VAL A 557 -10.11 -10.08 -30.47
CA VAL A 557 -9.75 -11.16 -29.56
C VAL A 557 -8.34 -11.64 -29.91
N VAL A 558 -7.52 -11.82 -28.89
CA VAL A 558 -6.22 -12.49 -29.02
C VAL A 558 -6.45 -13.94 -28.59
N ASP A 559 -6.47 -14.88 -29.54
CA ASP A 559 -6.70 -16.30 -29.26
C ASP A 559 -5.51 -16.87 -28.48
N SER A 560 -5.80 -17.65 -27.43
CA SER A 560 -4.78 -18.28 -26.58
C SER A 560 -4.01 -19.43 -27.26
N GLU A 561 -4.33 -19.76 -28.51
CA GLU A 561 -3.59 -20.72 -29.34
C GLU A 561 -2.62 -20.02 -30.31
N ASP A 562 -2.70 -18.69 -30.45
CA ASP A 562 -1.74 -17.86 -31.20
C ASP A 562 -0.73 -17.16 -30.26
N ASP A 563 -0.76 -17.51 -28.97
CA ASP A 563 0.28 -17.24 -27.97
C ASP A 563 0.22 -18.42 -26.97
N ASP A 564 0.58 -19.63 -27.42
CA ASP A 564 1.40 -20.46 -26.54
C ASP A 564 2.56 -19.57 -26.11
N ASP A 565 2.93 -19.62 -24.83
CA ASP A 565 4.22 -19.13 -24.36
C ASP A 565 5.37 -19.95 -25.00
N GLU A 566 5.43 -20.06 -26.33
CA GLU A 566 6.66 -19.77 -27.04
C GLU A 566 6.73 -18.24 -27.03
N GLU A 567 7.56 -17.65 -26.18
CA GLU A 567 8.79 -17.03 -26.67
C GLU A 567 8.99 -17.28 -28.19
N GLU A 568 8.16 -16.67 -29.05
CA GLU A 568 8.58 -16.31 -30.39
C GLU A 568 9.68 -15.27 -30.16
N GLU A 569 10.88 -15.80 -29.89
CA GLU A 569 12.13 -15.10 -29.97
C GLU A 569 12.16 -14.50 -31.37
N TRP A 570 11.74 -13.23 -31.46
CA TRP A 570 12.15 -12.38 -32.56
C TRP A 570 13.64 -12.66 -32.75
N PRO A 571 14.05 -13.17 -33.93
CA PRO A 571 15.38 -13.73 -34.12
C PRO A 571 16.42 -12.70 -33.72
N GLU A 572 17.48 -13.10 -33.02
CA GLU A 572 18.51 -12.16 -32.56
C GLU A 572 19.07 -11.30 -33.69
N LYS A 573 19.02 -11.80 -34.95
CA LYS A 573 19.55 -11.13 -36.13
C LYS A 573 18.62 -11.28 -37.33
N ILE A 574 18.45 -10.20 -38.08
CA ILE A 574 17.69 -10.19 -39.35
C ILE A 574 18.45 -9.47 -40.46
N LYS A 575 18.14 -9.80 -41.72
CA LYS A 575 18.46 -8.95 -42.87
C LYS A 575 17.18 -8.29 -43.36
N HIS A 576 17.18 -6.97 -43.44
CA HIS A 576 16.00 -6.21 -43.80
C HIS A 576 16.16 -5.56 -45.19
N MET A 577 15.12 -5.52 -46.02
CA MET A 577 15.26 -4.98 -47.39
C MET A 577 15.61 -3.48 -47.45
N LEU A 578 15.27 -2.73 -46.40
CA LEU A 578 15.60 -1.31 -46.28
C LEU A 578 17.04 -1.06 -45.80
N HIS A 579 17.77 -2.10 -45.39
CA HIS A 579 19.10 -1.94 -44.80
C HIS A 579 20.07 -3.09 -45.15
N LYS A 580 21.31 -2.75 -45.50
CA LYS A 580 22.25 -3.74 -46.07
C LYS A 580 22.95 -4.61 -45.03
N HIS A 581 23.17 -4.09 -43.83
CA HIS A 581 23.82 -4.82 -42.73
C HIS A 581 22.80 -5.68 -41.99
N VAL A 582 23.32 -6.61 -41.18
CA VAL A 582 22.51 -7.42 -40.29
C VAL A 582 22.02 -6.53 -39.14
N LEU A 583 20.71 -6.53 -38.89
CA LEU A 583 20.12 -5.85 -37.75
C LEU A 583 20.02 -6.82 -36.59
N VAL A 584 20.44 -6.40 -35.40
CA VAL A 584 20.45 -7.17 -34.16
C VAL A 584 19.27 -6.72 -33.30
N LYS A 585 18.58 -7.68 -32.68
CA LYS A 585 17.53 -7.41 -31.72
C LYS A 585 18.14 -6.86 -30.44
N ALA A 586 17.65 -5.71 -29.98
CA ALA A 586 18.03 -5.15 -28.68
C ALA A 586 16.90 -4.33 -28.09
N TRP A 587 16.84 -4.20 -26.77
CA TRP A 587 15.94 -3.26 -26.10
C TRP A 587 16.61 -1.89 -26.03
N ARG A 588 16.04 -0.87 -26.70
CA ARG A 588 16.69 0.43 -26.89
C ARG A 588 15.67 1.57 -26.86
N HIS A 589 16.15 2.80 -26.64
CA HIS A 589 15.42 4.01 -26.98
C HIS A 589 15.87 4.47 -28.38
N TYR A 590 14.96 4.55 -29.35
CA TYR A 590 15.33 4.78 -30.75
C TYR A 590 14.22 5.46 -31.55
N GLU A 591 14.58 6.09 -32.68
CA GLU A 591 13.64 6.54 -33.72
C GLU A 591 13.67 5.52 -34.86
N CYS A 592 12.52 4.91 -35.17
CA CYS A 592 12.48 3.89 -36.22
C CYS A 592 12.62 4.52 -37.62
N ASP A 593 13.67 4.19 -38.36
CA ASP A 593 13.95 4.71 -39.71
C ASP A 593 12.86 4.42 -40.75
N ALA A 594 12.06 3.36 -40.55
CA ALA A 594 10.94 3.05 -41.43
C ALA A 594 9.69 3.91 -41.22
N CYS A 595 9.43 4.40 -40.00
CA CYS A 595 8.17 5.09 -39.68
C CYS A 595 8.32 6.45 -38.96
N GLY A 596 9.54 6.81 -38.53
CA GLY A 596 9.86 8.08 -37.87
C GLY A 596 9.28 8.24 -36.47
N VAL A 597 8.81 7.17 -35.83
CA VAL A 597 8.27 7.20 -34.46
C VAL A 597 9.37 6.82 -33.48
N VAL A 598 9.49 7.60 -32.40
CA VAL A 598 10.40 7.37 -31.29
C VAL A 598 9.77 6.43 -30.27
N LYS A 599 10.48 5.37 -29.87
CA LYS A 599 9.99 4.37 -28.92
C LYS A 599 11.10 3.95 -27.96
N HIS A 600 10.70 3.59 -26.74
CA HIS A 600 11.51 2.83 -25.81
C HIS A 600 11.02 1.38 -25.80
N GLY A 601 11.84 0.43 -26.24
CA GLY A 601 11.45 -0.97 -26.35
C GLY A 601 12.37 -1.79 -27.23
N TRP A 602 12.00 -3.05 -27.48
CA TRP A 602 12.66 -3.89 -28.48
C TRP A 602 12.75 -3.21 -29.86
N SER A 603 13.94 -3.20 -30.44
CA SER A 603 14.31 -2.69 -31.78
C SER A 603 15.12 -3.74 -32.55
N TYR A 604 15.18 -3.57 -33.86
CA TYR A 604 16.20 -4.19 -34.71
C TYR A 604 17.15 -3.10 -35.20
N PHE A 605 18.35 -3.07 -34.63
CA PHE A 605 19.32 -2.01 -34.88
C PHE A 605 20.56 -2.55 -35.60
N CYS A 606 21.18 -1.73 -36.43
CA CYS A 606 22.43 -2.08 -37.07
C CYS A 606 23.62 -1.73 -36.14
N GLU A 607 24.51 -2.67 -35.86
CA GLU A 607 25.73 -2.38 -35.08
C GLU A 607 26.78 -1.58 -35.88
N GLU A 608 26.70 -1.62 -37.22
CA GLU A 608 27.65 -0.93 -38.11
C GLU A 608 27.22 0.52 -38.45
N CYS A 609 25.95 0.87 -38.25
CA CYS A 609 25.44 2.23 -38.45
C CYS A 609 24.13 2.46 -37.69
N ASP A 610 23.78 3.72 -37.45
CA ASP A 610 22.61 4.16 -36.68
C ASP A 610 21.27 3.94 -37.44
N PHE A 611 20.95 2.69 -37.77
CA PHE A 611 19.71 2.31 -38.46
C PHE A 611 18.89 1.38 -37.56
N ASP A 612 17.70 1.83 -37.16
CA ASP A 612 16.83 1.15 -36.22
C ASP A 612 15.42 0.93 -36.79
N LEU A 613 14.85 -0.25 -36.50
CA LEU A 613 13.48 -0.58 -36.87
C LEU A 613 12.66 -1.00 -35.66
N HIS A 614 11.37 -0.62 -35.64
CA HIS A 614 10.41 -1.35 -34.84
C HIS A 614 10.38 -2.82 -35.24
N PRO A 615 10.23 -3.75 -34.29
CA PRO A 615 9.97 -5.16 -34.59
C PRO A 615 8.83 -5.32 -35.60
N ASP A 616 7.74 -4.56 -35.42
CA ASP A 616 6.61 -4.54 -36.36
C ASP A 616 6.99 -3.97 -37.73
N CYS A 617 7.90 -2.99 -37.79
CA CYS A 617 8.41 -2.42 -39.05
C CYS A 617 9.45 -3.32 -39.74
N ALA A 618 10.13 -4.18 -38.97
CA ALA A 618 11.07 -5.17 -39.47
C ALA A 618 10.36 -6.39 -40.11
N PHE A 619 9.11 -6.66 -39.72
CA PHE A 619 8.35 -7.84 -40.15
C PHE A 619 7.00 -7.52 -40.84
N GLY A 620 6.71 -6.24 -41.13
CA GLY A 620 5.50 -5.82 -41.82
C GLY A 620 5.32 -6.44 -43.22
N LYS A 621 4.06 -6.54 -43.68
CA LYS A 621 3.62 -7.24 -44.91
C LYS A 621 4.30 -6.73 -46.20
N GLU A 622 5.54 -7.15 -46.48
CA GLU A 622 6.14 -7.37 -47.82
C GLU A 622 7.63 -7.79 -47.84
N SER A 623 8.23 -8.29 -46.74
CA SER A 623 9.68 -8.63 -46.76
C SER A 623 10.07 -9.88 -45.98
N MET A 624 10.36 -10.99 -46.69
CA MET A 624 11.22 -12.07 -46.18
C MET A 624 12.00 -12.77 -47.30
N VAL A 625 13.29 -13.02 -47.05
CA VAL A 625 14.04 -14.20 -47.54
C VAL A 625 14.81 -14.75 -46.32
N LYS A 626 14.50 -15.96 -45.88
CA LYS A 626 15.21 -16.66 -44.79
C LYS A 626 16.53 -17.24 -45.31
N LEU A 627 17.62 -17.10 -44.55
CA LEU A 627 18.90 -17.79 -44.79
C LEU A 627 19.00 -18.95 -43.80
N TYR A 628 19.13 -20.18 -44.33
CA TYR A 628 19.58 -21.34 -43.54
C TYR A 628 21.10 -21.46 -43.74
N GLU A 629 21.85 -21.62 -42.64
CA GLU A 629 23.28 -21.91 -42.68
C GLU A 629 23.51 -23.41 -42.85
N GLU A 630 24.23 -23.77 -43.92
CA GLU A 630 24.89 -25.06 -44.10
C GLU A 630 26.18 -25.08 -43.27
N SER A 631 26.43 -26.17 -42.53
CA SER A 631 27.80 -26.59 -42.23
C SER A 631 27.89 -28.10 -42.06
N ASP A 632 28.79 -28.64 -42.89
CA ASP A 632 29.28 -30.00 -43.04
C ASP A 632 29.99 -30.62 -41.80
N ASP A 633 30.07 -31.95 -41.87
CA ASP A 633 31.11 -32.88 -41.38
C ASP A 633 31.20 -33.24 -39.88
N SER A 634 30.80 -34.47 -39.53
CA SER A 634 31.78 -35.59 -39.49
C SER A 634 31.11 -36.95 -39.23
N GLU A 635 31.74 -37.95 -39.84
CA GLU A 635 31.37 -39.34 -40.12
C GLU A 635 31.48 -40.29 -38.92
N GLU A 636 31.17 -41.57 -39.21
CA GLU A 636 31.31 -42.84 -38.48
C GLU A 636 30.03 -43.32 -37.76
N ASP A 637 29.45 -44.51 -38.01
CA ASP A 637 29.69 -45.59 -38.97
C ASP A 637 28.48 -46.55 -38.88
N GLU A 638 28.11 -47.13 -40.04
CA GLU A 638 27.72 -48.53 -40.31
C GLU A 638 26.60 -49.20 -39.46
N GLU A 639 25.67 -50.01 -39.98
CA GLU A 639 25.34 -50.56 -41.30
C GLU A 639 23.98 -51.30 -41.13
N ASP A 640 23.43 -51.77 -42.24
CA ASP A 640 22.45 -52.87 -42.37
C ASP A 640 20.93 -52.58 -42.30
N ASP A 641 20.41 -52.47 -43.52
CA ASP A 641 19.50 -53.46 -44.13
C ASP A 641 17.97 -53.21 -44.18
N GLU A 642 17.56 -53.15 -45.45
CA GLU A 642 16.42 -53.84 -46.07
C GLU A 642 15.00 -53.30 -45.90
N ASP A 643 14.56 -52.72 -47.03
CA ASP A 643 13.40 -53.15 -47.81
C ASP A 643 11.96 -52.80 -47.38
N ASN A 644 11.38 -52.03 -48.30
CA ASN A 644 10.07 -52.22 -48.93
C ASN A 644 8.79 -51.94 -48.13
N ASP A 645 8.27 -50.74 -48.39
CA ASP A 645 7.14 -50.48 -49.29
C ASP A 645 5.74 -51.04 -48.99
N ASP A 646 4.81 -50.13 -49.24
CA ASP A 646 3.45 -50.32 -49.73
C ASP A 646 2.31 -50.80 -48.82
N SER A 647 1.54 -49.79 -48.38
CA SER A 647 0.22 -49.48 -48.94
C SER A 647 -1.07 -50.12 -48.35
N GLU A 648 -2.09 -49.27 -48.41
CA GLU A 648 -3.52 -49.54 -48.61
C GLU A 648 -4.47 -49.91 -47.43
N THR A 649 -5.29 -48.90 -47.10
CA THR A 649 -6.77 -48.90 -47.03
C THR A 649 -7.50 -49.85 -46.06
N SER A 650 -8.44 -49.30 -45.28
CA SER A 650 -9.90 -49.39 -45.54
C SER A 650 -10.71 -49.00 -44.30
N LYS A 651 -11.96 -48.61 -44.56
CA LYS A 651 -12.97 -48.09 -43.63
C LYS A 651 -13.85 -49.22 -43.07
N ASP A 652 -14.79 -48.79 -42.21
CA ASP A 652 -16.10 -49.41 -41.88
C ASP A 652 -16.04 -50.47 -40.75
N GLU A 653 -16.99 -50.63 -39.82
CA GLU A 653 -18.29 -50.03 -39.50
C GLU A 653 -18.78 -50.63 -38.14
N GLU A 654 -19.71 -49.94 -37.47
CA GLU A 654 -20.87 -50.43 -36.66
C GLU A 654 -20.78 -51.56 -35.61
N ASN A 655 -21.34 -51.33 -34.41
CA ASN A 655 -22.66 -51.91 -34.04
C ASN A 655 -23.24 -51.47 -32.67
N VAL A 656 -24.58 -51.53 -32.63
CA VAL A 656 -25.55 -51.16 -31.59
C VAL A 656 -25.91 -52.34 -30.67
N TYR A 657 -26.35 -52.13 -29.41
CA TYR A 657 -27.34 -53.01 -28.75
C TYR A 657 -28.25 -52.33 -27.69
N TYR A 658 -29.42 -52.96 -27.47
CA TYR A 658 -30.75 -52.48 -27.03
C TYR A 658 -31.14 -52.47 -25.51
N ASN A 659 -32.11 -51.57 -25.20
CA ASN A 659 -33.40 -51.70 -24.45
C ASN A 659 -33.59 -51.63 -22.89
N LYS A 660 -34.49 -50.66 -22.55
CA LYS A 660 -35.80 -50.73 -21.83
C LYS A 660 -35.97 -50.62 -20.29
N ASN A 661 -36.63 -49.50 -19.95
CA ASN A 661 -37.91 -49.30 -19.22
C ASN A 661 -38.06 -49.35 -17.68
N GLU A 662 -38.78 -48.29 -17.25
CA GLU A 662 -39.78 -48.15 -16.17
C GLU A 662 -39.33 -47.66 -14.78
N GLY A 663 -40.04 -46.63 -14.31
CA GLY A 663 -39.84 -45.96 -13.02
C GLY A 663 -41.08 -46.00 -12.12
N ILE A 664 -40.98 -45.35 -10.95
CA ILE A 664 -42.02 -44.64 -10.17
C ILE A 664 -41.33 -43.95 -8.98
N GLU A 665 -41.89 -42.81 -8.60
CA GLU A 665 -41.49 -41.78 -7.63
C GLU A 665 -41.40 -42.22 -6.15
N VAL A 666 -40.58 -41.51 -5.36
CA VAL A 666 -40.72 -41.36 -3.89
C VAL A 666 -40.39 -39.90 -3.52
N GLU A 667 -41.23 -39.31 -2.66
CA GLU A 667 -41.17 -37.96 -2.09
C GLU A 667 -40.11 -37.80 -0.97
N HIS A 668 -39.68 -36.54 -0.76
CA HIS A 668 -39.19 -35.85 0.44
C HIS A 668 -38.27 -36.56 1.47
N GLU A 669 -37.06 -36.01 1.66
CA GLU A 669 -36.51 -35.60 2.97
C GLU A 669 -35.23 -34.73 2.78
N SER A 670 -35.12 -33.63 3.53
CA SER A 670 -33.92 -32.75 3.60
C SER A 670 -32.75 -33.43 4.32
N PRO A 671 -31.50 -33.02 4.05
CA PRO A 671 -30.46 -33.03 5.06
C PRO A 671 -29.96 -31.62 5.39
N ASP A 672 -29.66 -31.51 6.68
CA ASP A 672 -29.53 -30.36 7.54
C ASP A 672 -28.20 -29.61 7.42
N SER A 673 -28.27 -28.33 7.71
CA SER A 673 -27.17 -27.37 7.89
C SER A 673 -26.35 -27.74 9.13
N SER A 674 -25.23 -28.45 8.95
CA SER A 674 -24.29 -28.71 10.06
C SER A 674 -22.80 -28.67 9.69
N HIS A 675 -22.43 -28.27 8.47
CA HIS A 675 -21.02 -28.23 8.06
C HIS A 675 -20.38 -26.82 7.92
N LEU A 676 -21.10 -25.74 8.28
CA LEU A 676 -20.55 -24.37 8.26
C LEU A 676 -20.44 -23.70 9.64
N LYS A 677 -20.67 -24.43 10.74
CA LYS A 677 -20.45 -23.90 12.10
C LYS A 677 -19.08 -24.26 12.71
N LYS A 678 -18.26 -25.05 12.03
CA LYS A 678 -16.99 -25.56 12.58
C LYS A 678 -15.72 -24.82 12.12
N ALA A 679 -15.87 -23.78 11.30
CA ALA A 679 -14.74 -23.00 10.77
C ALA A 679 -14.55 -21.64 11.46
N LEU A 680 -15.40 -21.29 12.43
CA LEU A 680 -15.34 -20.03 13.18
C LEU A 680 -15.18 -20.23 14.70
N GLU A 681 -15.01 -21.47 15.16
CA GLU A 681 -14.77 -21.81 16.57
C GLU A 681 -13.32 -22.29 16.82
N LEU A 682 -12.49 -22.37 15.77
CA LEU A 682 -11.10 -22.87 15.86
C LEU A 682 -10.05 -21.76 16.03
N GLU A 683 -10.40 -20.48 15.86
CA GLU A 683 -9.49 -19.35 16.10
C GLU A 683 -9.56 -18.83 17.55
N ASP A 684 -10.63 -19.15 18.30
CA ASP A 684 -10.83 -18.68 19.68
C ASP A 684 -10.23 -19.62 20.74
N GLU A 685 -9.86 -20.87 20.40
CA GLU A 685 -9.29 -21.85 21.35
C GLU A 685 -7.74 -21.74 21.48
N GLU A 686 -7.03 -21.12 20.53
CA GLU A 686 -5.56 -20.96 20.60
C GLU A 686 -5.11 -19.78 21.50
N GLU A 687 -5.98 -18.80 21.79
CA GLU A 687 -5.65 -17.69 22.72
C GLU A 687 -5.86 -18.05 24.21
N GLU A 688 -6.72 -19.03 24.54
CA GLU A 688 -6.98 -19.40 25.94
C GLU A 688 -5.86 -20.24 26.58
N GLU A 689 -5.04 -20.97 25.80
CA GLU A 689 -3.92 -21.76 26.35
C GLU A 689 -2.67 -20.91 26.70
N ALA A 690 -2.55 -19.70 26.16
CA ALA A 690 -1.41 -18.80 26.42
C ALA A 690 -1.50 -18.07 27.78
N GLU A 691 -2.71 -17.81 28.29
CA GLU A 691 -2.91 -17.06 29.54
C GLU A 691 -2.82 -17.91 30.82
N ASP A 692 -3.04 -19.24 30.74
CA ASP A 692 -3.04 -20.11 31.93
C ASP A 692 -1.62 -20.56 32.34
N ASN A 693 -0.63 -20.44 31.44
CA ASN A 693 0.76 -20.81 31.72
C ASN A 693 1.55 -19.73 32.49
N SER A 694 1.01 -18.50 32.61
CA SER A 694 1.64 -17.36 33.30
C SER A 694 1.37 -17.31 34.82
N LYS A 695 0.44 -18.11 35.34
CA LYS A 695 0.06 -18.10 36.77
C LYS A 695 0.83 -19.07 37.67
N ARG A 696 1.87 -19.72 37.16
CA ARG A 696 2.79 -20.54 37.96
C ARG A 696 4.21 -19.97 37.90
N ILE A 697 4.46 -18.86 38.59
CA ILE A 697 5.77 -18.46 39.16
C ILE A 697 5.52 -17.15 39.91
N ILE A 698 6.18 -16.99 41.06
CA ILE A 698 6.15 -15.88 42.04
C ILE A 698 5.22 -16.12 43.23
N GLY A 699 5.80 -16.75 44.24
CA GLY A 699 5.43 -16.58 45.64
C GLY A 699 6.51 -15.77 46.37
N ASP A 700 6.06 -14.97 47.32
CA ASP A 700 6.72 -14.40 48.50
C ASP A 700 8.08 -13.67 48.34
N GLU A 701 8.12 -12.38 48.71
CA GLU A 701 8.62 -11.94 50.03
C GLU A 701 8.44 -10.42 50.24
N ASN A 702 8.13 -10.07 51.49
CA ASN A 702 8.01 -8.71 52.05
C ASN A 702 9.40 -8.05 52.21
N VAL A 703 9.45 -6.72 52.36
CA VAL A 703 9.96 -6.02 53.57
C VAL A 703 9.87 -4.49 53.42
N ASP A 704 9.61 -3.88 54.58
CA ASP A 704 9.29 -2.51 54.97
C ASP A 704 10.33 -1.41 54.72
N ASN A 705 9.83 -0.15 54.78
CA ASN A 705 10.30 1.04 55.52
C ASN A 705 10.28 2.33 54.65
N GLU A 706 9.45 3.31 55.00
CA GLU A 706 9.74 4.46 55.91
C GLU A 706 10.85 5.36 55.31
N ASP A 707 10.79 6.68 55.25
CA ASP A 707 9.89 7.72 55.73
C ASP A 707 10.46 9.05 55.19
N GLU A 708 9.66 10.12 55.29
CA GLU A 708 10.11 11.51 55.54
C GLU A 708 10.93 12.26 54.44
N ASP A 709 10.83 13.58 54.24
CA ASP A 709 9.86 14.61 54.59
C ASP A 709 10.38 15.91 53.92
N ASN A 710 9.48 16.86 53.72
CA ASN A 710 9.71 18.31 53.84
C ASN A 710 10.55 19.11 52.81
N LYS A 711 9.76 19.91 52.06
CA LYS A 711 9.58 21.38 52.23
C LYS A 711 10.53 22.37 51.57
N ASN A 712 9.83 23.39 51.04
CA ASN A 712 10.11 24.82 51.06
C ASN A 712 11.08 25.36 50.00
N GLU A 713 10.92 26.56 49.44
CA GLU A 713 9.88 27.60 49.32
C GLU A 713 10.57 28.75 48.55
N GLU A 714 9.80 29.74 48.08
CA GLU A 714 10.22 31.09 47.63
C GLU A 714 10.80 31.20 46.20
N ASP A 715 10.04 31.71 45.22
CA ASP A 715 9.62 33.11 44.97
C ASP A 715 10.78 34.06 44.63
N LEU A 716 10.74 34.67 43.44
CA LEU A 716 11.09 36.08 43.19
C LEU A 716 10.62 36.53 41.79
N GLU A 717 10.09 37.74 41.78
CA GLU A 717 9.31 38.44 40.75
C GLU A 717 10.17 39.24 39.72
N GLU A 718 9.46 39.91 38.80
CA GLU A 718 9.84 41.11 38.01
C GLU A 718 10.72 40.86 36.75
N ASP A 719 10.52 41.45 35.56
CA ASP A 719 9.65 42.55 35.12
C ASP A 719 9.57 42.59 33.58
N ASP A 720 8.60 43.37 33.11
CA ASP A 720 8.15 43.72 31.75
C ASP A 720 9.22 44.23 30.76
N GLU A 721 8.93 44.09 29.45
CA GLU A 721 8.95 45.23 28.50
C GLU A 721 8.24 44.89 27.16
N GLN A 722 7.32 45.77 26.76
CA GLN A 722 6.58 45.82 25.48
C GLN A 722 7.41 46.48 24.38
N GLU A 723 7.20 46.10 23.11
CA GLU A 723 7.18 47.04 21.98
C GLU A 723 6.37 46.50 20.78
N ASP A 724 5.64 47.41 20.14
CA ASP A 724 4.59 47.22 19.12
C ASP A 724 5.11 47.20 17.66
N GLY A 725 4.36 46.50 16.78
CA GLY A 725 3.91 47.03 15.47
C GLY A 725 4.62 46.60 14.17
N ASP A 726 3.88 46.03 13.21
CA ASP A 726 3.41 46.69 11.95
C ASP A 726 3.08 45.68 10.80
N ASP A 727 2.21 46.11 9.88
CA ASP A 727 1.32 45.40 8.95
C ASP A 727 1.89 44.81 7.63
N GLY A 728 1.30 43.66 7.21
CA GLY A 728 0.81 43.33 5.83
C GLY A 728 1.70 42.55 4.84
N PRO A 729 1.20 42.04 3.68
CA PRO A 729 -0.18 41.70 3.26
C PRO A 729 -0.36 40.32 2.53
N GLU A 730 -1.62 40.01 2.19
CA GLU A 730 -2.21 38.86 1.48
C GLU A 730 -1.50 38.32 0.20
N MET A 731 -1.53 36.98 0.00
CA MET A 731 -1.38 36.35 -1.32
C MET A 731 -2.40 35.23 -1.60
N LYS A 732 -2.73 35.13 -2.89
CA LYS A 732 -3.83 34.39 -3.52
C LYS A 732 -3.53 32.89 -3.65
N GLY A 733 -4.61 32.12 -3.58
CA GLY A 733 -4.60 30.66 -3.61
C GLY A 733 -4.14 29.99 -4.90
N TYR A 734 -3.73 28.74 -4.71
CA TYR A 734 -3.57 27.70 -5.72
C TYR A 734 -4.31 26.46 -5.25
N VAL A 735 -5.22 25.97 -6.09
CA VAL A 735 -5.90 24.69 -5.95
C VAL A 735 -4.94 23.63 -6.47
N CYS A 736 -4.43 22.77 -5.59
CA CYS A 736 -3.69 21.56 -5.95
C CYS A 736 -4.64 20.37 -5.83
N ASN A 737 -4.78 19.62 -6.93
CA ASN A 737 -5.62 18.43 -7.02
C ASN A 737 -4.65 17.25 -7.14
N THR A 738 -4.27 16.65 -6.01
CA THR A 738 -3.39 15.46 -5.97
C THR A 738 -4.16 14.26 -5.44
N ARG A 739 -4.05 13.17 -6.20
CA ARG A 739 -4.71 11.88 -6.03
C ARG A 739 -4.42 11.28 -4.65
N GLU A 740 -5.48 10.86 -3.97
CA GLU A 740 -5.45 9.92 -2.85
C GLU A 740 -4.93 8.56 -3.34
N ARG A 741 -3.62 8.32 -3.22
CA ARG A 741 -3.03 6.98 -3.10
C ARG A 741 -1.57 6.94 -2.62
N ASP A 742 -0.91 8.09 -2.49
CA ASP A 742 0.52 8.15 -2.11
C ASP A 742 0.77 8.58 -0.65
N GLY A 743 -0.28 8.76 0.15
CA GLY A 743 -0.16 9.32 1.52
C GLY A 743 0.57 8.43 2.53
N LEU A 744 0.49 7.10 2.38
CA LEU A 744 1.18 6.16 3.27
C LEU A 744 2.70 6.12 2.99
N GLU A 745 3.10 6.25 1.73
CA GLU A 745 4.52 6.25 1.32
C GLU A 745 5.18 7.60 1.63
N ALA A 746 4.48 8.72 1.42
CA ALA A 746 4.97 10.06 1.76
C ALA A 746 5.14 10.26 3.28
N PHE A 747 4.28 9.63 4.10
CA PHE A 747 4.37 9.68 5.56
C PHE A 747 5.69 9.08 6.07
N GLN A 748 6.05 7.88 5.61
CA GLN A 748 7.33 7.26 5.97
C GLN A 748 8.51 8.06 5.41
N GLU A 749 8.42 8.60 4.18
CA GLU A 749 9.51 9.43 3.61
C GLU A 749 9.75 10.74 4.36
N SER A 750 8.72 11.40 4.91
CA SER A 750 8.86 12.68 5.62
C SER A 750 9.62 12.55 6.95
N ILE A 751 9.37 11.49 7.72
CA ILE A 751 9.95 11.28 9.06
C ILE A 751 11.47 11.00 9.00
N PHE A 752 11.97 10.47 7.89
CA PHE A 752 13.39 10.12 7.72
C PHE A 752 14.21 11.19 6.96
N THR A 753 13.65 12.37 6.65
CA THR A 753 14.38 13.44 5.96
C THR A 753 14.80 14.58 6.89
N CYS A 754 15.48 14.25 7.99
CA CYS A 754 16.04 15.24 8.91
C CYS A 754 17.31 15.88 8.31
N LYS A 755 17.19 16.98 7.55
CA LYS A 755 18.34 17.81 7.16
C LYS A 755 18.70 18.80 8.26
N LEU A 756 19.93 18.73 8.76
CA LEU A 756 20.57 19.85 9.46
C LEU A 756 20.83 20.98 8.44
N PRO A 757 20.37 22.23 8.66
CA PRO A 757 20.88 23.37 7.92
C PRO A 757 22.28 23.75 8.43
N GLU A 758 23.16 24.09 7.49
CA GLU A 758 24.55 24.56 7.72
C GLU A 758 24.68 25.72 8.71
#